data_AF-A0A7V3ELH7-F1
#
_entry.id   AF-A0A7V3ELH7-F1
#
_cell.length_a   1.000
_cell.length_b   1.000
_cell.length_c   1.000
_cell.angle_alpha   90.00
_cell.angle_beta   90.00
_cell.angle_gamma   90.00
#
_symmetry.space_group_name_H-M   'P 1'
#
loop_
_entity.id
_entity.type
_entity.pdbx_description
1 polymer ?
#
loop_
_entity_poly.entity_id
_entity_poly.type
_entity_poly.pdbx_seq_one_letter_code
_entity_poly.pdbx_strand_id
1 'polypeptide(L)'
;MEVWIMERFGVIATIALLTGAAAFAGDAPTLDGFAARIVQLKTYEPGQSQALLNELQRTAVELAKDPAGRANVAEALAALLQDDKATSAARQFACRQLQCVGTEAQIPLLAGLLAHAELGDLARGALECLPGDAALKALRGAAGTLKGAPRIGAVNSLGIRRDPAAVKLLEGLLSENDAQTNAAALTALGRIGTPEAAAALLNATATGSGRAVLHDAQLRCAERLAEGGDNETAAKIYRTIGSSDRPIAWRLSALAGLVRIDGEKATPMVLEALDSNDACSQALAMRLARQLPGAQMTAALVQRLAKLDANGQVLLLEVLAERGDNAAAEPVRRQAEAGDDAVRSAAFRALVRLASADAVPWLTQRAAAEKGSVQQAARECLAKLTAAGVDEKLTELAAQGEGASRIESIRALGSRKATQSAAIVLKQSEDAHDGVRSAAFQALAVLAGPEQYAALIERVKALAATDSSAAEAALLATAARIANPGDRTAPVRSALQDAVPPVRMALLRVLGSLGGADSLAAIREHLAHADASVKDAAIRALAGTTEASAAPDLLGLAQKAESQVHRVLALRGYLRLAAATEDGARRLKMLDELLPIATTPDLKKMLLGGLGDVQDAGALQMAVRFLDDADVKTEAGMAVLKIGAALVKKDRAAVSTAAAALIEKAPDTAMKDRAKELLAQTERGGRGGKPAPNPDHKRSEEVKAEKAKQAPHGFKLVSYIDCGPETSDGIKDGPALRLAAGESYIWDDAAHVAPARFGSVAYDNAQVVFDATGLNPRKQYRLGFSWWDYDHDDRAGSVWAATGQGQRETRLLARTALPSQAGRHEKPAEKTLDLPRELQADGRMRISFRKEDGANVVVSEVWLYESEAEGTAPTNTQAAAPAQEPQPIAAQPTNPNAEARVLILTGLEYPGHKWKETAPALAELLRKDTRLEIRVVEDPAFLASPDLKKFGAIVMNYMNWEKPDPGEAARTNLKEAVAGGTGLVLVHFACGAFQGWPEFVKIAGRVWNPRLRGHDPFGQFTVDIAKADHPIVKGLAAFETTDELYTCLEGETPIEVLAKATSKIDRKDYPMVFVLQYGKGRVFHNVLGHDVKAIVHPPVAELYRRGTAWAAGLSPVK
;
A
#
# COMPACT_ATOMS: atom_id res chain seq x y z
N MET A 1 -9.61 37.84 -15.30
CA MET A 1 -10.89 37.81 -16.05
C MET A 1 -10.75 36.99 -17.33
N GLU A 2 -9.69 37.17 -18.12
CA GLU A 2 -9.34 36.29 -19.26
C GLU A 2 -9.05 34.83 -18.85
N VAL A 3 -8.41 34.61 -17.69
CA VAL A 3 -8.17 33.26 -17.13
C VAL A 3 -9.46 32.56 -16.69
N TRP A 4 -10.47 33.32 -16.23
CA TRP A 4 -11.77 32.78 -15.78
C TRP A 4 -12.70 32.44 -16.96
N ILE A 5 -12.57 33.15 -18.08
CA ILE A 5 -13.24 32.85 -19.34
C ILE A 5 -12.59 31.62 -19.99
N MET A 6 -11.26 31.50 -19.97
CA MET A 6 -10.56 30.34 -20.56
C MET A 6 -10.84 29.01 -19.83
N GLU A 7 -10.97 29.00 -18.50
CA GLU A 7 -11.26 27.76 -17.76
C GLU A 7 -12.68 27.21 -18.03
N ARG A 8 -13.70 28.07 -18.21
CA ARG A 8 -15.05 27.63 -18.60
C ARG A 8 -15.18 27.31 -20.09
N PHE A 9 -14.47 28.02 -20.98
CA PHE A 9 -14.38 27.65 -22.40
C PHE A 9 -13.70 26.27 -22.57
N GLY A 10 -12.69 25.96 -21.76
CA GLY A 10 -12.01 24.66 -21.76
C GLY A 10 -12.92 23.50 -21.34
N VAL A 11 -13.73 23.66 -20.29
CA VAL A 11 -14.58 22.57 -19.78
C VAL A 11 -15.80 22.30 -20.67
N ILE A 12 -16.35 23.32 -21.34
CA ILE A 12 -17.49 23.13 -22.27
C ILE A 12 -17.03 22.65 -23.65
N ALA A 13 -15.87 23.12 -24.14
CA ALA A 13 -15.27 22.58 -25.38
C ALA A 13 -14.89 21.09 -25.24
N THR A 14 -14.55 20.63 -24.03
CA THR A 14 -14.16 19.23 -23.78
C THR A 14 -15.36 18.27 -23.76
N ILE A 15 -16.59 18.74 -23.49
CA ILE A 15 -17.80 17.91 -23.60
C ILE A 15 -18.19 17.66 -25.07
N ALA A 16 -17.82 18.53 -26.01
CA ALA A 16 -18.08 18.33 -27.44
C ALA A 16 -17.08 17.39 -28.14
N LEU A 17 -15.93 17.09 -27.50
CA LEU A 17 -14.82 16.33 -28.06
C LEU A 17 -14.77 14.84 -27.65
N LEU A 18 -15.70 14.37 -26.81
CA LEU A 18 -15.74 12.96 -26.34
C LEU A 18 -16.93 12.14 -26.89
N THR A 19 -17.40 12.47 -28.09
CA THR A 19 -18.21 11.54 -28.92
C THR A 19 -17.52 11.33 -30.26
N GLY A 20 -16.92 10.15 -30.40
CA GLY A 20 -16.55 9.47 -31.66
C GLY A 20 -16.22 10.34 -32.86
N ALA A 21 -14.93 10.48 -33.16
CA ALA A 21 -14.47 10.59 -34.54
C ALA A 21 -14.77 9.27 -35.27
N ALA A 22 -16.02 9.07 -35.66
CA ALA A 22 -16.38 8.21 -36.77
C ALA A 22 -16.63 9.14 -37.97
N ALA A 23 -15.81 8.99 -38.99
CA ALA A 23 -15.89 9.75 -40.22
C ALA A 23 -17.27 9.59 -40.86
N PHE A 24 -18.07 10.67 -40.81
CA PHE A 24 -19.03 10.97 -41.85
C PHE A 24 -18.48 12.18 -42.61
N ALA A 25 -18.20 12.00 -43.88
CA ALA A 25 -17.93 13.10 -44.79
C ALA A 25 -19.18 13.99 -44.85
N GLY A 26 -19.15 15.11 -44.12
CA GLY A 26 -20.17 16.15 -44.14
C GLY A 26 -19.47 17.50 -44.12
N ASP A 27 -20.04 18.48 -44.83
CA ASP A 27 -19.48 19.82 -45.02
C ASP A 27 -19.11 20.50 -43.70
N ALA A 28 -18.17 21.45 -43.76
CA ALA A 28 -17.78 22.26 -42.61
C ALA A 28 -19.01 22.95 -41.98
N PRO A 29 -19.10 23.02 -40.63
CA PRO A 29 -20.26 23.61 -39.96
C PRO A 29 -20.45 25.07 -40.39
N THR A 30 -21.63 25.38 -40.97
CA THR A 30 -22.00 26.73 -41.42
C THR A 30 -23.10 27.33 -40.55
N LEU A 31 -23.16 28.67 -40.50
CA LEU A 31 -24.23 29.42 -39.84
C LEU A 31 -25.61 29.08 -40.41
N ASP A 32 -25.71 28.92 -41.73
CA ASP A 32 -26.97 28.54 -42.40
C ASP A 32 -27.40 27.13 -42.03
N GLY A 33 -26.45 26.19 -41.91
CA GLY A 33 -26.70 24.84 -41.43
C GLY A 33 -27.19 24.81 -39.99
N PHE A 34 -26.59 25.63 -39.12
CA PHE A 34 -27.03 25.79 -37.73
C PHE A 34 -28.45 26.38 -37.63
N ALA A 35 -28.73 27.44 -38.38
CA ALA A 35 -30.04 28.08 -38.43
C ALA A 35 -31.14 27.15 -38.99
N ALA A 36 -30.83 26.30 -39.96
CA ALA A 36 -31.77 25.32 -40.46
C ALA A 36 -32.07 24.20 -39.44
N ARG A 37 -31.06 23.72 -38.70
CA ARG A 37 -31.22 22.66 -37.69
C ARG A 37 -31.90 23.17 -36.42
N ILE A 38 -31.66 24.42 -35.99
CA ILE A 38 -32.25 24.95 -34.75
C ILE A 38 -33.77 25.06 -34.83
N VAL A 39 -34.33 25.23 -36.04
CA VAL A 39 -35.78 25.21 -36.26
C VAL A 39 -36.39 23.84 -35.96
N GLN A 40 -35.63 22.76 -36.18
CA GLN A 40 -36.09 21.39 -35.88
C GLN A 40 -36.22 21.13 -34.38
N LEU A 41 -35.53 21.91 -33.53
CA LEU A 41 -35.67 21.81 -32.08
C LEU A 41 -37.00 22.35 -31.56
N LYS A 42 -37.74 23.17 -32.32
CA LYS A 42 -38.98 23.80 -31.82
C LYS A 42 -40.00 22.78 -31.30
N THR A 43 -40.05 21.60 -31.90
CA THR A 43 -40.97 20.52 -31.52
C THR A 43 -40.29 19.39 -30.74
N TYR A 44 -39.07 19.60 -30.22
CA TYR A 44 -38.30 18.57 -29.52
C TYR A 44 -38.89 18.25 -28.15
N GLU A 45 -39.18 16.99 -27.87
CA GLU A 45 -39.73 16.54 -26.58
C GLU A 45 -38.75 15.61 -25.83
N PRO A 46 -38.76 15.63 -24.47
CA PRO A 46 -37.94 14.72 -23.67
C PRO A 46 -38.16 13.24 -24.07
N GLY A 47 -37.07 12.52 -24.34
CA GLY A 47 -37.10 11.12 -24.79
C GLY A 47 -36.83 10.91 -26.28
N GLN A 48 -36.84 11.98 -27.09
CA GLN A 48 -36.36 11.93 -28.47
C GLN A 48 -34.82 11.90 -28.53
N SER A 49 -34.27 11.34 -29.63
CA SER A 49 -32.82 11.16 -29.82
C SER A 49 -32.03 12.45 -29.56
N GLN A 50 -30.96 12.33 -28.76
CA GLN A 50 -30.07 13.45 -28.44
C GLN A 50 -29.11 13.82 -29.58
N ALA A 51 -29.13 13.11 -30.71
CA ALA A 51 -28.23 13.36 -31.83
C ALA A 51 -28.30 14.81 -32.33
N LEU A 52 -29.51 15.36 -32.46
CA LEU A 52 -29.74 16.75 -32.88
C LEU A 52 -29.20 17.78 -31.86
N LEU A 53 -29.41 17.52 -30.56
CA LEU A 53 -28.91 18.39 -29.49
C LEU A 53 -27.38 18.39 -29.45
N ASN A 54 -26.75 17.21 -29.58
CA ASN A 54 -25.30 17.04 -29.58
C ASN A 54 -24.65 17.69 -30.81
N GLU A 55 -25.27 17.54 -31.99
CA GLU A 55 -24.84 18.20 -33.22
C GLU A 55 -24.92 19.73 -33.09
N LEU A 56 -26.07 20.25 -32.65
CA LEU A 56 -26.26 21.69 -32.45
C LEU A 56 -25.30 22.26 -31.40
N GLN A 57 -25.05 21.56 -30.30
CA GLN A 57 -24.09 21.99 -29.29
C GLN A 57 -22.66 22.03 -29.86
N ARG A 58 -22.24 21.01 -30.59
CA ARG A 58 -20.90 20.98 -31.22
C ARG A 58 -20.74 22.11 -32.23
N THR A 59 -21.74 22.32 -33.09
CA THR A 59 -21.76 23.40 -34.09
C THR A 59 -21.77 24.77 -33.44
N ALA A 60 -22.57 24.98 -32.38
CA ALA A 60 -22.59 26.24 -31.63
C ALA A 60 -21.23 26.57 -31.02
N VAL A 61 -20.55 25.59 -30.40
CA VAL A 61 -19.21 25.77 -29.82
C VAL A 61 -18.17 26.10 -30.90
N GLU A 62 -18.22 25.41 -32.05
CA GLU A 62 -17.28 25.65 -33.15
C GLU A 62 -17.46 27.04 -33.76
N LEU A 63 -18.70 27.42 -34.08
CA LEU A 63 -19.03 28.74 -34.63
C LEU A 63 -18.77 29.88 -33.62
N ALA A 64 -18.86 29.60 -32.32
CA ALA A 64 -18.60 30.59 -31.27
C ALA A 64 -17.12 30.94 -31.09
N LYS A 65 -16.19 30.24 -31.78
CA LYS A 65 -14.77 30.62 -31.82
C LYS A 65 -14.55 31.94 -32.56
N ASP A 66 -15.42 32.29 -33.50
CA ASP A 66 -15.43 33.58 -34.19
C ASP A 66 -16.44 34.54 -33.53
N PRO A 67 -16.10 35.82 -33.28
CA PRO A 67 -17.01 36.77 -32.64
C PRO A 67 -18.33 37.00 -33.40
N ALA A 68 -18.30 37.05 -34.74
CA ALA A 68 -19.51 37.22 -35.55
C ALA A 68 -20.35 35.93 -35.56
N GLY A 69 -19.68 34.77 -35.67
CA GLY A 69 -20.30 33.45 -35.51
C GLY A 69 -20.98 33.28 -34.15
N ARG A 70 -20.31 33.68 -33.06
CA ARG A 70 -20.85 33.68 -31.70
C ARG A 70 -22.09 34.55 -31.56
N ALA A 71 -22.06 35.79 -32.08
CA ALA A 71 -23.20 36.69 -32.03
C ALA A 71 -24.42 36.11 -32.77
N ASN A 72 -24.22 35.54 -33.96
CA ASN A 72 -25.28 34.94 -34.76
C ASN A 72 -25.87 33.68 -34.11
N VAL A 73 -25.03 32.82 -33.53
CA VAL A 73 -25.48 31.63 -32.78
C VAL A 73 -26.28 32.06 -31.54
N ALA A 74 -25.80 33.05 -30.80
CA ALA A 74 -26.50 33.57 -29.63
C ALA A 74 -27.86 34.18 -30.00
N GLU A 75 -27.95 34.87 -31.14
CA GLU A 75 -29.21 35.43 -31.65
C GLU A 75 -30.20 34.34 -32.06
N ALA A 76 -29.74 33.29 -32.75
CA ALA A 76 -30.59 32.16 -33.12
C ALA A 76 -31.12 31.40 -31.89
N LEU A 77 -30.29 31.24 -30.84
CA LEU A 77 -30.73 30.66 -29.57
C LEU A 77 -31.70 31.58 -28.82
N ALA A 78 -31.49 32.89 -28.85
CA ALA A 78 -32.41 33.87 -28.28
C ALA A 78 -33.78 33.84 -28.98
N ALA A 79 -33.80 33.71 -30.31
CA ALA A 79 -35.03 33.56 -31.09
C ALA A 79 -35.77 32.26 -30.74
N LEU A 80 -35.05 31.13 -30.57
CA LEU A 80 -35.67 29.88 -30.11
C LEU A 80 -36.23 30.00 -28.68
N LEU A 81 -35.55 30.75 -27.82
CA LEU A 81 -35.96 30.99 -26.44
C LEU A 81 -37.24 31.85 -26.35
N GLN A 82 -37.43 32.78 -27.28
CA GLN A 82 -38.60 33.67 -27.39
C GLN A 82 -39.77 33.06 -28.17
N ASP A 83 -39.59 31.93 -28.84
CA ASP A 83 -40.66 31.31 -29.64
C ASP A 83 -41.65 30.58 -28.73
N ASP A 84 -42.88 31.11 -28.64
CA ASP A 84 -43.96 30.52 -27.84
C ASP A 84 -44.38 29.13 -28.31
N LYS A 85 -44.09 28.77 -29.57
CA LYS A 85 -44.34 27.44 -30.13
C LYS A 85 -43.22 26.45 -29.83
N ALA A 86 -42.09 26.90 -29.28
CA ALA A 86 -41.02 26.01 -28.88
C ALA A 86 -41.37 25.27 -27.58
N THR A 87 -41.08 23.97 -27.51
CA THR A 87 -41.27 23.17 -26.29
C THR A 87 -40.44 23.70 -25.12
N SER A 88 -40.80 23.34 -23.87
CA SER A 88 -40.01 23.70 -22.69
C SER A 88 -38.58 23.13 -22.79
N ALA A 89 -38.43 21.88 -23.28
CA ALA A 89 -37.12 21.26 -23.49
C ALA A 89 -36.22 22.04 -24.45
N ALA A 90 -36.79 22.55 -25.56
CA ALA A 90 -36.07 23.35 -26.54
C ALA A 90 -35.63 24.71 -25.96
N ARG A 91 -36.52 25.38 -25.23
CA ARG A 91 -36.22 26.66 -24.55
C ARG A 91 -35.17 26.49 -23.46
N GLN A 92 -35.24 25.41 -22.68
CA GLN A 92 -34.20 25.08 -21.70
C GLN A 92 -32.85 24.77 -22.35
N PHE A 93 -32.83 24.06 -23.49
CA PHE A 93 -31.61 23.85 -24.27
C PHE A 93 -31.01 25.18 -24.72
N ALA A 94 -31.82 26.07 -25.31
CA ALA A 94 -31.37 27.38 -25.74
C ALA A 94 -30.75 28.19 -24.60
N CYS A 95 -31.42 28.20 -23.45
CA CYS A 95 -30.94 28.90 -22.25
C CYS A 95 -29.62 28.32 -21.71
N ARG A 96 -29.45 26.98 -21.73
CA ARG A 96 -28.18 26.32 -21.36
C ARG A 96 -27.05 26.66 -22.33
N GLN A 97 -27.31 26.65 -23.65
CA GLN A 97 -26.28 27.00 -24.63
C GLN A 97 -25.85 28.47 -24.52
N LEU A 98 -26.78 29.39 -24.20
CA LEU A 98 -26.46 30.80 -23.95
C LEU A 98 -25.51 31.03 -22.77
N GLN A 99 -25.39 30.08 -21.83
CA GLN A 99 -24.35 30.15 -20.78
C GLN A 99 -22.94 30.06 -21.36
N CYS A 100 -22.79 29.42 -22.51
CA CYS A 100 -21.51 29.15 -23.17
C CYS A 100 -21.22 30.19 -24.25
N VAL A 101 -22.21 30.49 -25.09
CA VAL A 101 -22.03 31.29 -26.31
C VAL A 101 -22.68 32.67 -26.25
N GLY A 102 -23.46 32.98 -25.21
CA GLY A 102 -24.18 34.24 -25.08
C GLY A 102 -23.27 35.47 -25.17
N THR A 103 -23.85 36.58 -25.60
CA THR A 103 -23.18 37.90 -25.68
C THR A 103 -23.96 38.93 -24.86
N GLU A 104 -23.41 40.16 -24.75
CA GLU A 104 -24.11 41.25 -24.05
C GLU A 104 -25.49 41.56 -24.64
N ALA A 105 -25.69 41.30 -25.94
CA ALA A 105 -26.96 41.53 -26.63
C ALA A 105 -28.13 40.71 -26.03
N GLN A 106 -27.85 39.53 -25.46
CA GLN A 106 -28.88 38.67 -24.87
C GLN A 106 -29.18 38.98 -23.40
N ILE A 107 -28.44 39.91 -22.76
CA ILE A 107 -28.65 40.27 -21.35
C ILE A 107 -30.09 40.73 -21.07
N PRO A 108 -30.72 41.63 -21.86
CA PRO A 108 -32.09 42.07 -21.59
C PRO A 108 -33.10 40.91 -21.60
N LEU A 109 -32.96 39.98 -22.55
CA LEU A 109 -33.80 38.78 -22.63
C LEU A 109 -33.61 37.89 -21.40
N LEU A 110 -32.36 37.56 -21.06
CA LEU A 110 -32.05 36.70 -19.92
C LEU A 110 -32.49 37.34 -18.59
N ALA A 111 -32.34 38.66 -18.45
CA ALA A 111 -32.81 39.40 -17.29
C ALA A 111 -34.35 39.33 -17.14
N GLY A 112 -35.09 39.43 -18.25
CA GLY A 112 -36.54 39.29 -18.26
C GLY A 112 -37.03 37.91 -17.82
N LEU A 113 -36.20 36.88 -17.97
CA LEU A 113 -36.54 35.49 -17.61
C LEU A 113 -36.22 35.13 -16.16
N LEU A 114 -35.54 35.99 -15.39
CA LEU A 114 -35.11 35.67 -14.03
C LEU A 114 -36.25 35.33 -13.05
N ALA A 115 -37.46 35.85 -13.30
CA ALA A 115 -38.66 35.53 -12.52
C ALA A 115 -39.43 34.31 -13.05
N HIS A 116 -39.03 33.75 -14.20
CA HIS A 116 -39.72 32.64 -14.83
C HIS A 116 -39.51 31.34 -14.06
N ALA A 117 -40.60 30.62 -13.74
CA ALA A 117 -40.54 29.45 -12.86
C ALA A 117 -39.60 28.33 -13.37
N GLU A 118 -39.61 28.05 -14.69
CA GLU A 118 -38.78 26.97 -15.27
C GLU A 118 -37.43 27.44 -15.84
N LEU A 119 -37.32 28.72 -16.23
CA LEU A 119 -36.18 29.23 -16.99
C LEU A 119 -35.30 30.19 -16.17
N GLY A 120 -35.78 30.67 -15.02
CA GLY A 120 -35.11 31.68 -14.22
C GLY A 120 -33.72 31.26 -13.75
N ASP A 121 -33.56 30.02 -13.28
CA ASP A 121 -32.24 29.52 -12.86
C ASP A 121 -31.27 29.32 -14.02
N LEU A 122 -31.78 28.86 -15.17
CA LEU A 122 -30.96 28.71 -16.38
C LEU A 122 -30.52 30.07 -16.92
N ALA A 123 -31.43 31.06 -16.91
CA ALA A 123 -31.16 32.43 -17.34
C ALA A 123 -30.20 33.15 -16.39
N ARG A 124 -30.34 32.93 -15.08
CA ARG A 124 -29.38 33.37 -14.08
C ARG A 124 -28.01 32.76 -14.30
N GLY A 125 -27.93 31.45 -14.57
CA GLY A 125 -26.66 30.79 -14.91
C GLY A 125 -26.00 31.41 -16.14
N ALA A 126 -26.79 31.79 -17.15
CA ALA A 126 -26.27 32.49 -18.33
C ALA A 126 -25.72 33.87 -18.00
N LEU A 127 -26.47 34.68 -17.24
CA LEU A 127 -26.00 35.99 -16.76
C LEU A 127 -24.75 35.87 -15.87
N GLU A 128 -24.65 34.83 -15.04
CA GLU A 128 -23.46 34.56 -14.22
C GLU A 128 -22.23 34.25 -15.09
N CYS A 129 -22.36 33.59 -16.23
CA CYS A 129 -21.25 33.34 -17.17
C CYS A 129 -20.83 34.58 -17.96
N LEU A 130 -21.77 35.48 -18.26
CA LEU A 130 -21.51 36.62 -19.15
C LEU A 130 -20.52 37.62 -18.53
N PRO A 131 -19.41 37.95 -19.21
CA PRO A 131 -18.46 38.93 -18.71
C PRO A 131 -19.06 40.34 -18.73
N GLY A 132 -18.42 41.27 -18.02
CA GLY A 132 -18.80 42.69 -18.01
C GLY A 132 -19.79 43.07 -16.91
N ASP A 133 -19.96 44.39 -16.74
CA ASP A 133 -20.80 44.98 -15.69
C ASP A 133 -22.30 44.93 -16.03
N ALA A 134 -22.67 44.86 -17.32
CA ALA A 134 -24.08 44.82 -17.73
C ALA A 134 -24.82 43.61 -17.14
N ALA A 135 -24.17 42.43 -17.13
CA ALA A 135 -24.73 41.22 -16.53
C ALA A 135 -24.80 41.32 -15.00
N LEU A 136 -23.78 41.90 -14.36
CA LEU A 136 -23.79 42.19 -12.91
C LEU A 136 -24.90 43.17 -12.54
N LYS A 137 -25.12 44.21 -13.34
CA LYS A 137 -26.22 45.16 -13.15
C LYS A 137 -27.58 44.49 -13.24
N ALA A 138 -27.77 43.56 -14.17
CA ALA A 138 -28.99 42.75 -14.25
C ALA A 138 -29.19 41.88 -13.00
N LEU A 139 -28.13 41.21 -12.52
CA LEU A 139 -28.17 40.41 -11.29
C LEU A 139 -28.40 41.26 -10.03
N ARG A 140 -27.77 42.44 -9.92
CA ARG A 140 -28.02 43.43 -8.85
C ARG A 140 -29.47 43.90 -8.86
N GLY A 141 -29.99 44.22 -10.05
CA GLY A 141 -31.40 44.58 -10.23
C GLY A 141 -32.34 43.48 -9.72
N ALA A 142 -32.10 42.24 -10.14
CA ALA A 142 -32.88 41.09 -9.72
C ALA A 142 -32.79 40.80 -8.21
N ALA A 143 -31.60 40.92 -7.61
CA ALA A 143 -31.42 40.78 -6.16
C ALA A 143 -32.20 41.85 -5.38
N GLY A 144 -32.34 43.07 -5.92
CA GLY A 144 -33.13 44.13 -5.31
C GLY A 144 -34.64 43.95 -5.46
N THR A 145 -35.12 43.50 -6.64
CA THR A 145 -36.54 43.55 -6.99
C THR A 145 -37.28 42.21 -6.84
N LEU A 146 -36.65 41.08 -7.16
CA LEU A 146 -37.30 39.76 -7.08
C LEU A 146 -37.48 39.32 -5.62
N LYS A 147 -38.17 38.21 -5.37
CA LYS A 147 -38.41 37.64 -4.02
C LYS A 147 -38.20 36.12 -4.05
N GLY A 148 -38.02 35.50 -2.89
CA GLY A 148 -37.87 34.04 -2.75
C GLY A 148 -36.63 33.48 -3.48
N ALA A 149 -36.76 32.28 -4.04
CA ALA A 149 -35.66 31.57 -4.69
C ALA A 149 -34.95 32.37 -5.82
N PRO A 150 -35.65 33.10 -6.71
CA PRO A 150 -34.99 33.95 -7.70
C PRO A 150 -34.06 35.03 -7.12
N ARG A 151 -34.47 35.68 -6.01
CA ARG A 151 -33.63 36.66 -5.30
C ARG A 151 -32.38 35.99 -4.72
N ILE A 152 -32.57 34.88 -4.02
CA ILE A 152 -31.48 34.12 -3.40
C ILE A 152 -30.46 33.67 -4.46
N GLY A 153 -30.96 33.19 -5.61
CA GLY A 153 -30.12 32.86 -6.76
C GLY A 153 -29.27 34.05 -7.20
N ALA A 154 -29.90 35.21 -7.45
CA ALA A 154 -29.19 36.41 -7.88
C ALA A 154 -28.12 36.87 -6.88
N VAL A 155 -28.44 36.87 -5.57
CA VAL A 155 -27.50 37.15 -4.47
C VAL A 155 -26.30 36.20 -4.50
N ASN A 156 -26.55 34.90 -4.66
CA ASN A 156 -25.49 33.89 -4.75
C ASN A 156 -24.58 34.13 -5.95
N SER A 157 -25.14 34.45 -7.12
CA SER A 157 -24.37 34.76 -8.33
C SER A 157 -23.50 36.01 -8.17
N LEU A 158 -23.98 37.06 -7.49
CA LEU A 158 -23.18 38.25 -7.15
C LEU A 158 -21.99 37.90 -6.25
N GLY A 159 -22.22 37.02 -5.26
CA GLY A 159 -21.15 36.49 -4.41
C GLY A 159 -20.13 35.64 -5.18
N ILE A 160 -20.58 34.77 -6.08
CA ILE A 160 -19.70 33.95 -6.96
C ILE A 160 -18.86 34.83 -7.87
N ARG A 161 -19.49 35.86 -8.45
CA ARG A 161 -18.83 36.86 -9.31
C ARG A 161 -17.99 37.88 -8.54
N ARG A 162 -18.07 37.86 -7.20
CA ARG A 162 -17.33 38.75 -6.29
C ARG A 162 -17.57 40.22 -6.62
N ASP A 163 -18.82 40.59 -6.89
CA ASP A 163 -19.17 41.94 -7.33
C ASP A 163 -19.09 42.97 -6.17
N PRO A 164 -18.09 43.87 -6.14
CA PRO A 164 -17.96 44.84 -5.06
C PRO A 164 -19.12 45.85 -5.04
N ALA A 165 -19.72 46.16 -6.19
CA ALA A 165 -20.84 47.10 -6.27
C ALA A 165 -22.14 46.51 -5.69
N ALA A 166 -22.18 45.20 -5.40
CA ALA A 166 -23.29 44.56 -4.71
C ALA A 166 -23.24 44.74 -3.19
N VAL A 167 -22.10 45.11 -2.58
CA VAL A 167 -21.91 45.09 -1.11
C VAL A 167 -23.00 45.86 -0.36
N LYS A 168 -23.28 47.11 -0.77
CA LYS A 168 -24.32 47.94 -0.12
C LYS A 168 -25.73 47.36 -0.27
N LEU A 169 -26.02 46.72 -1.42
CA LEU A 169 -27.30 46.04 -1.63
C LEU A 169 -27.41 44.82 -0.69
N LEU A 170 -26.37 44.01 -0.61
CA LEU A 170 -26.32 42.80 0.21
C LEU A 170 -26.39 43.13 1.71
N GLU A 171 -25.73 44.21 2.14
CA GLU A 171 -25.82 44.73 3.51
C GLU A 171 -27.27 45.10 3.87
N GLY A 172 -28.00 45.76 2.96
CA GLY A 172 -29.42 46.05 3.15
C GLY A 172 -30.28 44.79 3.33
N LEU A 173 -29.95 43.71 2.62
CA LEU A 173 -30.65 42.42 2.73
C LEU A 173 -30.41 41.71 4.08
N LEU A 174 -29.36 42.06 4.83
CA LEU A 174 -29.13 41.49 6.16
C LEU A 174 -30.19 41.93 7.17
N SER A 175 -30.86 43.06 6.95
CA SER A 175 -31.89 43.58 7.84
C SER A 175 -33.30 43.06 7.52
N GLU A 176 -33.46 42.31 6.43
CA GLU A 176 -34.76 41.74 6.05
C GLU A 176 -35.13 40.54 6.95
N ASN A 177 -36.41 40.40 7.27
CA ASN A 177 -36.94 39.26 8.03
C ASN A 177 -37.16 38.02 7.14
N ASP A 178 -36.14 37.67 6.34
CA ASP A 178 -36.08 36.43 5.57
C ASP A 178 -34.74 35.73 5.82
N ALA A 179 -34.79 34.66 6.61
CA ALA A 179 -33.60 33.92 7.04
C ALA A 179 -32.80 33.35 5.85
N GLN A 180 -33.47 32.95 4.77
CA GLN A 180 -32.78 32.37 3.61
C GLN A 180 -32.05 33.45 2.80
N THR A 181 -32.70 34.60 2.56
CA THR A 181 -32.06 35.75 1.91
C THR A 181 -30.93 36.32 2.76
N ASN A 182 -31.11 36.44 4.08
CA ASN A 182 -30.06 36.89 5.00
C ASN A 182 -28.83 35.98 4.94
N ALA A 183 -29.03 34.65 5.04
CA ALA A 183 -27.93 33.68 4.97
C ALA A 183 -27.19 33.71 3.61
N ALA A 184 -27.93 33.89 2.51
CA ALA A 184 -27.35 34.06 1.19
C ALA A 184 -26.52 35.36 1.09
N ALA A 185 -27.01 36.47 1.65
CA ALA A 185 -26.32 37.74 1.68
C ALA A 185 -25.02 37.69 2.51
N LEU A 186 -25.05 37.06 3.70
CA LEU A 186 -23.85 36.80 4.51
C LEU A 186 -22.80 36.00 3.71
N THR A 187 -23.23 34.92 3.07
CA THR A 187 -22.36 34.07 2.25
C THR A 187 -21.77 34.84 1.07
N ALA A 188 -22.58 35.67 0.40
CA ALA A 188 -22.13 36.49 -0.72
C ALA A 188 -21.11 37.55 -0.30
N LEU A 189 -21.36 38.26 0.80
CA LEU A 189 -20.40 39.22 1.38
C LEU A 189 -19.06 38.54 1.74
N GLY A 190 -19.12 37.35 2.34
CA GLY A 190 -17.92 36.56 2.65
C GLY A 190 -17.11 36.18 1.42
N ARG A 191 -17.77 35.88 0.29
CA ARG A 191 -17.13 35.55 -0.99
C ARG A 191 -16.57 36.77 -1.72
N ILE A 192 -17.24 37.93 -1.62
CA ILE A 192 -16.78 39.20 -2.22
C ILE A 192 -15.43 39.60 -1.60
N GLY A 193 -15.32 39.55 -0.27
CA GLY A 193 -14.03 39.65 0.41
C GLY A 193 -13.29 40.99 0.22
N THR A 194 -14.02 42.11 0.16
CA THR A 194 -13.45 43.47 0.17
C THR A 194 -13.48 44.06 1.59
N PRO A 195 -12.73 45.14 1.87
CA PRO A 195 -12.77 45.82 3.17
C PRO A 195 -14.19 46.31 3.56
N GLU A 196 -14.98 46.75 2.59
CA GLU A 196 -16.37 47.16 2.81
C GLU A 196 -17.25 45.95 3.18
N ALA A 197 -17.06 44.81 2.50
CA ALA A 197 -17.75 43.57 2.85
C ALA A 197 -17.34 43.06 4.25
N ALA A 198 -16.06 43.20 4.62
CA ALA A 198 -15.57 42.90 5.95
C ALA A 198 -16.22 43.78 7.02
N ALA A 199 -16.33 45.09 6.77
CA ALA A 199 -17.01 46.02 7.67
C ALA A 199 -18.49 45.64 7.86
N ALA A 200 -19.19 45.33 6.77
CA ALA A 200 -20.58 44.86 6.81
C ALA A 200 -20.71 43.56 7.62
N LEU A 201 -19.81 42.59 7.42
CA LEU A 201 -19.81 41.32 8.16
C LEU A 201 -19.43 41.48 9.64
N LEU A 202 -18.56 42.43 10.00
CA LEU A 202 -18.21 42.68 11.40
C LEU A 202 -19.36 43.34 12.17
N ASN A 203 -20.15 44.18 11.50
CA ASN A 203 -21.33 44.84 12.08
C ASN A 203 -22.59 43.96 12.05
N ALA A 204 -22.60 42.90 11.24
CA ALA A 204 -23.75 42.01 11.12
C ALA A 204 -24.02 41.23 12.40
N THR A 205 -25.28 41.15 12.80
CA THR A 205 -25.76 40.29 13.89
C THR A 205 -26.60 39.16 13.33
N ALA A 206 -26.37 37.93 13.80
CA ALA A 206 -27.18 36.78 13.43
C ALA A 206 -27.59 35.97 14.67
N THR A 207 -28.76 35.36 14.62
CA THR A 207 -29.29 34.50 15.69
C THR A 207 -29.53 33.08 15.15
N GLY A 208 -29.74 32.12 16.05
CA GLY A 208 -29.96 30.71 15.69
C GLY A 208 -28.90 30.14 14.73
N SER A 209 -29.35 29.49 13.66
CA SER A 209 -28.51 28.91 12.60
C SER A 209 -27.71 29.95 11.80
N GLY A 210 -28.14 31.22 11.79
CA GLY A 210 -27.44 32.31 11.11
C GLY A 210 -26.08 32.66 11.73
N ARG A 211 -25.86 32.34 13.02
CA ARG A 211 -24.56 32.59 13.69
C ARG A 211 -23.42 31.82 13.03
N ALA A 212 -23.65 30.55 12.70
CA ALA A 212 -22.65 29.72 12.04
C ALA A 212 -22.32 30.25 10.63
N VAL A 213 -23.33 30.71 9.89
CA VAL A 213 -23.17 31.31 8.55
C VAL A 213 -22.36 32.60 8.64
N LEU A 214 -22.65 33.46 9.63
CA LEU A 214 -21.88 34.69 9.87
C LEU A 214 -20.41 34.39 10.18
N HIS A 215 -20.13 33.41 11.04
CA HIS A 215 -18.75 33.05 11.38
C HIS A 215 -17.98 32.47 10.17
N ASP A 216 -18.62 31.64 9.35
CA ASP A 216 -18.03 31.11 8.11
C ASP A 216 -17.80 32.23 7.09
N ALA A 217 -18.73 33.17 6.95
CA ALA A 217 -18.60 34.34 6.07
C ALA A 217 -17.44 35.25 6.51
N GLN A 218 -17.30 35.52 7.82
CA GLN A 218 -16.19 36.31 8.36
C GLN A 218 -14.84 35.65 8.11
N LEU A 219 -14.70 34.34 8.36
CA LEU A 219 -13.46 33.61 8.07
C LEU A 219 -13.10 33.65 6.58
N ARG A 220 -14.06 33.35 5.69
CA ARG A 220 -13.84 33.40 4.23
C ARG A 220 -13.44 34.79 3.76
N CYS A 221 -14.05 35.83 4.33
CA CYS A 221 -13.70 37.22 4.05
C CYS A 221 -12.25 37.51 4.45
N ALA A 222 -11.84 37.08 5.64
CA ALA A 222 -10.46 37.24 6.14
C ALA A 222 -9.44 36.47 5.29
N GLU A 223 -9.75 35.24 4.90
CA GLU A 223 -8.92 34.43 3.99
C GLU A 223 -8.74 35.15 2.65
N ARG A 224 -9.82 35.69 2.10
CA ARG A 224 -9.80 36.37 0.81
C ARG A 224 -9.03 37.71 0.85
N LEU A 225 -9.19 38.47 1.92
CA LEU A 225 -8.42 39.69 2.15
C LEU A 225 -6.92 39.39 2.26
N ALA A 226 -6.55 38.33 2.99
CA ALA A 226 -5.17 37.88 3.09
C ALA A 226 -4.59 37.44 1.73
N GLU A 227 -5.36 36.67 0.93
CA GLU A 227 -4.97 36.32 -0.45
C GLU A 227 -4.80 37.56 -1.34
N GLY A 228 -5.58 38.62 -1.10
CA GLY A 228 -5.49 39.90 -1.79
C GLY A 228 -4.38 40.82 -1.28
N GLY A 229 -3.66 40.44 -0.21
CA GLY A 229 -2.59 41.22 0.40
C GLY A 229 -3.03 42.21 1.49
N ASP A 230 -4.33 42.32 1.79
CA ASP A 230 -4.84 43.13 2.91
C ASP A 230 -4.81 42.33 4.22
N ASN A 231 -3.59 42.10 4.71
CA ASN A 231 -3.35 41.38 5.96
C ASN A 231 -3.83 42.16 7.18
N GLU A 232 -3.92 43.49 7.11
CA GLU A 232 -4.34 44.30 8.26
C GLU A 232 -5.82 44.07 8.57
N THR A 233 -6.69 44.15 7.56
CA THR A 233 -8.12 43.90 7.72
C THR A 233 -8.39 42.43 8.03
N ALA A 234 -7.69 41.50 7.37
CA ALA A 234 -7.78 40.07 7.69
C ALA A 234 -7.40 39.78 9.15
N ALA A 235 -6.32 40.38 9.65
CA ALA A 235 -5.88 40.23 11.04
C ALA A 235 -6.92 40.75 12.04
N LYS A 236 -7.60 41.87 11.74
CA LYS A 236 -8.69 42.39 12.60
C LYS A 236 -9.81 41.37 12.74
N ILE A 237 -10.22 40.72 11.65
CA ILE A 237 -11.23 39.67 11.68
C ILE A 237 -10.71 38.47 12.48
N TYR A 238 -9.53 37.93 12.15
CA TYR A 238 -8.98 36.77 12.88
C TYR A 238 -8.86 37.01 14.38
N ARG A 239 -8.40 38.18 14.82
CA ARG A 239 -8.36 38.51 16.26
C ARG A 239 -9.75 38.54 16.86
N THR A 240 -10.71 39.19 16.21
CA THR A 240 -12.11 39.26 16.67
C THR A 240 -12.72 37.86 16.84
N ILE A 241 -12.42 36.94 15.94
CA ILE A 241 -12.86 35.55 16.04
C ILE A 241 -12.10 34.84 17.17
N GLY A 242 -10.77 34.95 17.20
CA GLY A 242 -9.90 34.25 18.15
C GLY A 242 -10.12 34.63 19.62
N SER A 243 -10.42 35.91 19.90
CA SER A 243 -10.61 36.43 21.27
C SER A 243 -12.06 36.38 21.76
N SER A 244 -12.98 35.78 21.00
CA SER A 244 -14.40 35.68 21.37
C SER A 244 -14.73 34.40 22.16
N ASP A 245 -15.97 34.28 22.63
CA ASP A 245 -16.53 33.07 23.26
C ASP A 245 -17.00 32.02 22.23
N ARG A 246 -16.64 32.19 20.96
CA ARG A 246 -17.05 31.31 19.86
C ARG A 246 -16.55 29.87 20.05
N PRO A 247 -17.23 28.89 19.44
CA PRO A 247 -16.79 27.51 19.53
C PRO A 247 -15.38 27.34 18.99
N ILE A 248 -14.65 26.40 19.61
CA ILE A 248 -13.19 26.30 19.47
C ILE A 248 -12.73 26.17 18.01
N ALA A 249 -13.48 25.48 17.16
CA ALA A 249 -13.14 25.31 15.74
C ALA A 249 -12.91 26.65 15.01
N TRP A 250 -13.73 27.68 15.26
CA TRP A 250 -13.56 29.00 14.63
C TRP A 250 -12.38 29.77 15.22
N ARG A 251 -12.18 29.70 16.54
CA ARG A 251 -11.03 30.32 17.21
C ARG A 251 -9.72 29.74 16.71
N LEU A 252 -9.67 28.42 16.54
CA LEU A 252 -8.52 27.68 16.01
C LEU A 252 -8.23 28.03 14.54
N SER A 253 -9.25 28.09 13.68
CA SER A 253 -9.08 28.53 12.29
C SER A 253 -8.57 29.96 12.20
N ALA A 254 -9.07 30.85 13.06
CA ALA A 254 -8.62 32.22 13.12
C ALA A 254 -7.17 32.36 13.61
N LEU A 255 -6.77 31.59 14.63
CA LEU A 255 -5.39 31.56 15.11
C LEU A 255 -4.43 31.06 14.02
N ALA A 256 -4.80 30.00 13.29
CA ALA A 256 -4.01 29.51 12.16
C ALA A 256 -3.90 30.54 11.02
N GLY A 257 -4.99 31.25 10.72
CA GLY A 257 -4.99 32.37 9.78
C GLY A 257 -4.06 33.50 10.23
N LEU A 258 -4.08 33.86 11.51
CA LEU A 258 -3.23 34.91 12.07
C LEU A 258 -1.74 34.55 12.02
N VAL A 259 -1.39 33.30 12.38
CA VAL A 259 0.01 32.81 12.27
C VAL A 259 0.53 32.90 10.84
N ARG A 260 -0.32 32.63 9.85
CA ARG A 260 0.05 32.68 8.43
C ARG A 260 0.35 34.10 7.94
N ILE A 261 -0.40 35.09 8.41
CA ILE A 261 -0.27 36.47 7.93
C ILE A 261 0.67 37.32 8.80
N ASP A 262 0.81 37.01 10.08
CA ASP A 262 1.56 37.80 11.07
C ASP A 262 2.00 36.92 12.27
N GLY A 263 2.96 36.02 12.02
CA GLY A 263 3.40 35.00 12.98
C GLY A 263 3.90 35.55 14.32
N GLU A 264 4.67 36.64 14.33
CA GLU A 264 5.18 37.22 15.57
C GLU A 264 4.04 37.70 16.48
N LYS A 265 3.06 38.43 15.93
CA LYS A 265 1.92 38.93 16.71
C LYS A 265 0.94 37.84 17.13
N ALA A 266 1.01 36.66 16.53
CA ALA A 266 0.24 35.49 16.95
C ALA A 266 0.85 34.76 18.16
N THR A 267 2.12 35.02 18.50
CA THR A 267 2.85 34.33 19.58
C THR A 267 2.10 34.31 20.92
N PRO A 268 1.59 35.45 21.45
CA PRO A 268 0.87 35.44 22.72
C PRO A 268 -0.36 34.53 22.70
N MET A 269 -1.10 34.49 21.60
CA MET A 269 -2.29 33.66 21.44
C MET A 269 -1.94 32.17 21.30
N VAL A 270 -0.83 31.84 20.65
CA VAL A 270 -0.34 30.45 20.58
C VAL A 270 0.08 29.96 21.97
N LEU A 271 0.73 30.82 22.76
CA LEU A 271 1.13 30.49 24.13
C LEU A 271 -0.08 30.34 25.06
N GLU A 272 -1.09 31.20 24.95
CA GLU A 272 -2.36 31.06 25.67
C GLU A 272 -3.09 29.76 25.30
N ALA A 273 -3.13 29.41 24.01
CA ALA A 273 -3.72 28.15 23.55
C ALA A 273 -2.94 26.91 24.04
N LEU A 274 -1.63 27.03 24.27
CA LEU A 274 -0.80 25.98 24.85
C LEU A 274 -1.06 25.81 26.36
N ASP A 275 -1.37 26.89 27.07
CA ASP A 275 -1.72 26.88 28.50
C ASP A 275 -3.18 26.45 28.77
N SER A 276 -3.99 26.28 27.71
CA SER A 276 -5.39 25.83 27.80
C SER A 276 -5.50 24.39 28.31
N ASN A 277 -6.56 24.09 29.07
CA ASN A 277 -6.90 22.72 29.48
C ASN A 277 -7.62 21.92 28.37
N ASP A 278 -7.87 22.53 27.20
CA ASP A 278 -8.49 21.87 26.05
C ASP A 278 -7.43 21.21 25.15
N ALA A 279 -7.50 19.88 25.03
CA ALA A 279 -6.52 19.09 24.27
C ALA A 279 -6.43 19.48 22.78
N CYS A 280 -7.53 19.91 22.16
CA CYS A 280 -7.56 20.38 20.77
C CYS A 280 -6.79 21.70 20.61
N SER A 281 -6.94 22.61 21.57
CA SER A 281 -6.21 23.88 21.64
C SER A 281 -4.72 23.65 21.82
N GLN A 282 -4.34 22.79 22.77
CA GLN A 282 -2.93 22.43 23.01
C GLN A 282 -2.29 21.79 21.77
N ALA A 283 -2.96 20.82 21.14
CA ALA A 283 -2.45 20.16 19.95
C ALA A 283 -2.26 21.12 18.76
N LEU A 284 -3.19 22.05 18.55
CA LEU A 284 -3.01 23.08 17.53
C LEU A 284 -1.89 24.04 17.90
N ALA A 285 -1.83 24.48 19.15
CA ALA A 285 -0.79 25.38 19.63
C ALA A 285 0.60 24.77 19.43
N MET A 286 0.78 23.48 19.75
CA MET A 286 2.00 22.73 19.48
C MET A 286 2.31 22.66 17.98
N ARG A 287 1.30 22.46 17.12
CA ARG A 287 1.49 22.51 15.66
C ARG A 287 1.91 23.89 15.16
N LEU A 288 1.30 24.95 15.64
CA LEU A 288 1.59 26.32 15.23
C LEU A 288 2.93 26.81 15.80
N ALA A 289 3.27 26.43 17.03
CA ALA A 289 4.55 26.75 17.67
C ALA A 289 5.75 26.19 16.89
N ARG A 290 5.57 25.10 16.12
CA ARG A 290 6.60 24.60 15.19
C ARG A 290 6.84 25.52 13.99
N GLN A 291 5.80 26.22 13.55
CA GLN A 291 5.85 27.08 12.35
C GLN A 291 6.35 28.50 12.66
N LEU A 292 6.35 28.89 13.94
CA LEU A 292 6.76 30.23 14.36
C LEU A 292 8.28 30.32 14.53
N PRO A 293 9.01 31.11 13.73
CA PRO A 293 10.45 31.25 13.88
C PRO A 293 10.81 32.04 15.16
N GLY A 294 12.05 31.88 15.64
CA GLY A 294 12.66 32.81 16.59
C GLY A 294 12.92 32.27 18.01
N ALA A 295 14.00 32.79 18.62
CA ALA A 295 14.46 32.38 19.95
C ALA A 295 13.48 32.68 21.08
N GLN A 296 12.62 33.70 20.91
CA GLN A 296 11.60 34.06 21.90
C GLN A 296 10.55 32.94 22.06
N MET A 297 10.13 32.31 20.97
CA MET A 297 9.20 31.18 21.02
C MET A 297 9.84 30.01 21.77
N THR A 298 11.07 29.63 21.43
CA THR A 298 11.77 28.54 22.13
C THR A 298 11.96 28.81 23.61
N ALA A 299 12.31 30.04 24.00
CA ALA A 299 12.37 30.43 25.41
C ALA A 299 11.01 30.27 26.11
N ALA A 300 9.91 30.68 25.45
CA ALA A 300 8.57 30.57 26.00
C ALA A 300 8.07 29.11 26.11
N LEU A 301 8.44 28.25 25.16
CA LEU A 301 8.15 26.81 25.21
C LEU A 301 8.95 26.12 26.33
N VAL A 302 10.25 26.41 26.43
CA VAL A 302 11.11 25.89 27.50
C VAL A 302 10.57 26.25 28.89
N GLN A 303 10.09 27.48 29.10
CA GLN A 303 9.49 27.90 30.37
C GLN A 303 8.20 27.14 30.73
N ARG A 304 7.45 26.66 29.73
CA ARG A 304 6.21 25.91 29.92
C ARG A 304 6.42 24.43 30.12
N LEU A 305 7.55 23.89 29.65
CA LEU A 305 7.88 22.48 29.79
C LEU A 305 7.75 21.97 31.23
N ALA A 306 8.28 22.70 32.21
CA ALA A 306 8.18 22.30 33.61
C ALA A 306 6.77 22.44 34.22
N LYS A 307 5.84 23.14 33.54
CA LYS A 307 4.47 23.39 34.02
C LYS A 307 3.45 22.37 33.50
N LEU A 308 3.79 21.65 32.43
CA LEU A 308 2.92 20.64 31.84
C LEU A 308 2.99 19.33 32.63
N ASP A 309 1.94 18.54 32.53
CA ASP A 309 1.94 17.14 32.97
C ASP A 309 2.85 16.28 32.09
N ALA A 310 3.04 15.00 32.45
CA ALA A 310 3.94 14.10 31.73
C ALA A 310 3.61 13.98 30.24
N ASN A 311 2.32 13.91 29.87
CA ASN A 311 1.89 13.82 28.48
C ASN A 311 2.19 15.12 27.71
N GLY A 312 1.87 16.27 28.30
CA GLY A 312 2.19 17.58 27.72
C GLY A 312 3.70 17.81 27.60
N GLN A 313 4.49 17.33 28.56
CA GLN A 313 5.95 17.35 28.51
C GLN A 313 6.50 16.54 27.35
N VAL A 314 6.02 15.30 27.16
CA VAL A 314 6.44 14.45 26.04
C VAL A 314 6.14 15.13 24.70
N LEU A 315 4.93 15.66 24.52
CA LEU A 315 4.55 16.35 23.27
C LEU A 315 5.36 17.62 23.04
N LEU A 316 5.63 18.40 24.09
CA LEU A 316 6.40 19.63 23.96
C LEU A 316 7.89 19.37 23.69
N LEU A 317 8.45 18.28 24.22
CA LEU A 317 9.81 17.82 23.89
C LEU A 317 9.94 17.49 22.40
N GLU A 318 8.92 16.88 21.79
CA GLU A 318 8.88 16.64 20.34
C GLU A 318 8.86 17.96 19.56
N VAL A 319 8.06 18.94 19.98
CA VAL A 319 8.04 20.28 19.37
C VAL A 319 9.42 20.94 19.44
N LEU A 320 10.09 20.90 20.60
CA LEU A 320 11.43 21.47 20.76
C LEU A 320 12.45 20.77 19.86
N ALA A 321 12.38 19.44 19.75
CA ALA A 321 13.25 18.65 18.87
C ALA A 321 13.06 18.98 17.39
N GLU A 322 11.82 19.17 16.95
CA GLU A 322 11.50 19.52 15.57
C GLU A 322 11.95 20.93 15.20
N ARG A 323 11.88 21.87 16.16
CA ARG A 323 12.41 23.22 15.99
C ARG A 323 13.93 23.25 15.83
N GLY A 324 14.65 22.34 16.52
CA GLY A 324 16.11 22.21 16.39
C GLY A 324 16.91 23.37 16.99
N ASP A 325 16.28 24.23 17.81
CA ASP A 325 16.95 25.38 18.39
C ASP A 325 17.90 24.95 19.54
N ASN A 326 19.21 25.14 19.38
CA ASN A 326 20.23 24.75 20.37
C ASN A 326 19.97 25.29 21.79
N ALA A 327 19.28 26.42 21.94
CA ALA A 327 18.90 26.97 23.24
C ALA A 327 18.02 26.02 24.08
N ALA A 328 17.35 25.05 23.45
CA ALA A 328 16.55 24.04 24.13
C ALA A 328 17.35 22.83 24.66
N ALA A 329 18.60 22.64 24.21
CA ALA A 329 19.38 21.42 24.51
C ALA A 329 19.58 21.20 26.01
N GLU A 330 20.03 22.21 26.74
CA GLU A 330 20.29 22.13 28.18
C GLU A 330 18.99 21.96 29.01
N PRO A 331 17.90 22.71 28.75
CA PRO A 331 16.60 22.43 29.37
C PRO A 331 16.08 21.01 29.12
N VAL A 332 16.22 20.49 27.90
CA VAL A 332 15.82 19.12 27.54
C VAL A 332 16.69 18.10 28.27
N ARG A 333 18.00 18.34 28.40
CA ARG A 333 18.91 17.50 29.17
C ARG A 333 18.46 17.36 30.63
N ARG A 334 18.01 18.44 31.27
CA ARG A 334 17.46 18.39 32.64
C ARG A 334 16.21 17.50 32.74
N GLN A 335 15.36 17.48 31.70
CA GLN A 335 14.21 16.57 31.67
C GLN A 335 14.61 15.10 31.52
N ALA A 336 15.70 14.81 30.80
CA ALA A 336 16.26 13.46 30.73
C ALA A 336 16.80 12.96 32.09
N GLU A 337 17.14 13.87 33.00
CA GLU A 337 17.62 13.54 34.36
C GLU A 337 16.50 13.44 35.39
N ALA A 338 15.55 14.39 35.37
CA ALA A 338 14.59 14.58 36.47
C ALA A 338 13.13 14.20 36.14
N GLY A 339 12.81 13.93 34.87
CA GLY A 339 11.46 13.54 34.45
C GLY A 339 11.06 12.14 34.94
N ASP A 340 9.83 11.71 34.66
CA ASP A 340 9.47 10.29 34.74
C ASP A 340 10.05 9.50 33.56
N ASP A 341 9.93 8.17 33.57
CA ASP A 341 10.55 7.34 32.53
C ASP A 341 10.05 7.64 31.10
N ALA A 342 8.81 8.11 30.94
CA ALA A 342 8.26 8.49 29.64
C ALA A 342 8.85 9.83 29.16
N VAL A 343 8.89 10.83 30.05
CA VAL A 343 9.46 12.16 29.81
C VAL A 343 10.96 12.05 29.57
N ARG A 344 11.69 11.24 30.36
CA ARG A 344 13.13 11.01 30.19
C ARG A 344 13.43 10.36 28.85
N SER A 345 12.65 9.35 28.46
CA SER A 345 12.79 8.70 27.15
C SER A 345 12.49 9.67 25.99
N ALA A 346 11.48 10.54 26.14
CA ALA A 346 11.18 11.59 25.16
C ALA A 346 12.30 12.64 25.08
N ALA A 347 12.90 13.00 26.22
CA ALA A 347 13.99 13.95 26.28
C ALA A 347 15.25 13.40 25.59
N PHE A 348 15.64 12.14 25.80
CA PHE A 348 16.72 11.52 25.03
C PHE A 348 16.45 11.51 23.52
N ARG A 349 15.20 11.23 23.10
CA ARG A 349 14.82 11.31 21.68
C ARG A 349 14.93 12.74 21.13
N ALA A 350 14.57 13.75 21.92
CA ALA A 350 14.71 15.15 21.53
C ALA A 350 16.19 15.58 21.40
N LEU A 351 17.05 15.10 22.30
CA LEU A 351 18.49 15.41 22.28
C LEU A 351 19.20 14.91 21.01
N VAL A 352 18.66 13.93 20.29
CA VAL A 352 19.21 13.48 18.99
C VAL A 352 19.47 14.65 18.03
N ARG A 353 18.56 15.64 18.02
CA ARG A 353 18.63 16.83 17.15
C ARG A 353 19.19 18.07 17.85
N LEU A 354 19.08 18.14 19.17
CA LEU A 354 19.39 19.34 19.94
C LEU A 354 20.79 19.30 20.58
N ALA A 355 21.28 18.12 20.95
CA ALA A 355 22.54 17.99 21.65
C ALA A 355 23.73 18.06 20.69
N SER A 356 24.82 18.65 21.17
CA SER A 356 26.10 18.67 20.46
C SER A 356 26.98 17.49 20.88
N ALA A 357 28.16 17.35 20.27
CA ALA A 357 29.11 16.29 20.63
C ALA A 357 29.62 16.38 22.08
N ASP A 358 29.51 17.53 22.73
CA ASP A 358 29.84 17.73 24.14
C ASP A 358 28.97 16.90 25.11
N ALA A 359 27.76 16.51 24.67
CA ALA A 359 26.85 15.69 25.45
C ALA A 359 27.26 14.21 25.48
N VAL A 360 28.17 13.75 24.62
CA VAL A 360 28.55 12.33 24.47
C VAL A 360 29.01 11.70 25.79
N PRO A 361 29.94 12.29 26.58
CA PRO A 361 30.36 11.71 27.86
C PRO A 361 29.22 11.55 28.86
N TRP A 362 28.26 12.48 28.87
CA TRP A 362 27.09 12.39 29.74
C TRP A 362 26.11 11.33 29.22
N LEU A 363 25.85 11.27 27.92
CA LEU A 363 24.97 10.27 27.31
C LEU A 363 25.49 8.85 27.53
N THR A 364 26.80 8.60 27.43
CA THR A 364 27.39 7.28 27.71
C THR A 364 27.30 6.92 29.19
N GLN A 365 27.45 7.90 30.09
CA GLN A 365 27.21 7.69 31.51
C GLN A 365 25.74 7.33 31.79
N ARG A 366 24.78 8.03 31.17
CA ARG A 366 23.35 7.71 31.30
C ARG A 366 23.05 6.32 30.73
N ALA A 367 23.49 6.01 29.51
CA ALA A 367 23.31 4.68 28.92
C ALA A 367 23.87 3.55 29.81
N ALA A 368 24.95 3.81 30.56
CA ALA A 368 25.52 2.86 31.50
C ALA A 368 24.74 2.72 32.82
N ALA A 369 24.22 3.83 33.35
CA ALA A 369 23.55 3.88 34.66
C ALA A 369 22.08 3.44 34.64
N GLU A 370 21.38 3.72 33.53
CA GLU A 370 19.94 3.48 33.40
C GLU A 370 19.59 2.00 33.11
N LYS A 371 18.31 1.66 33.23
CA LYS A 371 17.76 0.33 32.89
C LYS A 371 16.50 0.45 32.03
N GLY A 372 16.12 -0.65 31.37
CA GLY A 372 14.85 -0.74 30.63
C GLY A 372 14.74 0.25 29.46
N SER A 373 13.57 0.86 29.32
CA SER A 373 13.24 1.78 28.23
C SER A 373 14.11 3.04 28.22
N VAL A 374 14.46 3.59 29.38
CA VAL A 374 15.27 4.80 29.49
C VAL A 374 16.71 4.55 29.03
N GLN A 375 17.29 3.41 29.41
CA GLN A 375 18.61 2.99 28.91
C GLN A 375 18.62 2.86 27.38
N GLN A 376 17.58 2.24 26.83
CA GLN A 376 17.45 2.07 25.40
C GLN A 376 17.32 3.42 24.69
N ALA A 377 16.55 4.36 25.24
CA ALA A 377 16.43 5.71 24.71
C ALA A 377 17.78 6.46 24.71
N ALA A 378 18.59 6.34 25.78
CA ALA A 378 19.93 6.92 25.84
C ALA A 378 20.89 6.29 24.81
N ARG A 379 20.86 4.96 24.64
CA ARG A 379 21.65 4.25 23.62
C ARG A 379 21.24 4.65 22.20
N GLU A 380 19.95 4.75 21.93
CA GLU A 380 19.44 5.24 20.65
C GLU A 380 19.82 6.69 20.38
N CYS A 381 19.82 7.53 21.43
CA CYS A 381 20.30 8.89 21.33
C CYS A 381 21.76 8.91 20.86
N LEU A 382 22.66 8.15 21.49
CA LEU A 382 24.06 8.02 21.06
C LEU A 382 24.17 7.51 19.61
N ALA A 383 23.41 6.48 19.26
CA ALA A 383 23.44 5.87 17.93
C ALA A 383 22.95 6.82 16.82
N LYS A 384 22.05 7.76 17.12
CA LYS A 384 21.40 8.62 16.12
C LYS A 384 21.84 10.09 16.20
N LEU A 385 22.62 10.48 17.20
CA LEU A 385 23.05 11.86 17.40
C LEU A 385 23.66 12.44 16.11
N THR A 386 23.14 13.60 15.68
CA THR A 386 23.45 14.19 14.36
C THR A 386 24.59 15.21 14.39
N ALA A 387 25.08 15.57 15.57
CA ALA A 387 26.15 16.54 15.71
C ALA A 387 27.47 16.03 15.09
N ALA A 388 28.23 16.93 14.48
CA ALA A 388 29.60 16.64 14.03
C ALA A 388 30.52 16.43 15.24
N GLY A 389 31.53 15.57 15.12
CA GLY A 389 32.49 15.29 16.20
C GLY A 389 32.08 14.15 17.15
N VAL A 390 30.92 13.52 16.94
CA VAL A 390 30.39 12.48 17.84
C VAL A 390 31.21 11.19 17.76
N ASP A 391 31.60 10.76 16.56
CA ASP A 391 32.35 9.53 16.36
C ASP A 391 33.76 9.66 16.92
N GLU A 392 34.38 10.83 16.77
CA GLU A 392 35.66 11.18 17.35
C GLU A 392 35.61 11.13 18.88
N LYS A 393 34.56 11.72 19.49
CA LYS A 393 34.40 11.71 20.94
C LYS A 393 34.10 10.33 21.50
N LEU A 394 33.29 9.54 20.80
CA LEU A 394 33.05 8.14 21.15
C LEU A 394 34.32 7.30 21.01
N THR A 395 35.17 7.58 20.03
CA THR A 395 36.47 6.91 19.83
C THR A 395 37.43 7.23 20.97
N GLU A 396 37.50 8.50 21.41
CA GLU A 396 38.29 8.92 22.57
C GLU A 396 37.84 8.19 23.84
N LEU A 397 36.53 8.13 24.10
CA LEU A 397 35.97 7.43 25.26
C LEU A 397 36.11 5.90 25.16
N ALA A 398 36.06 5.32 23.97
CA ALA A 398 36.36 3.91 23.77
C ALA A 398 37.84 3.61 24.08
N ALA A 399 38.76 4.53 23.77
CA ALA A 399 40.19 4.37 24.01
C ALA A 399 40.61 4.60 25.47
N GLN A 400 40.02 5.59 26.14
CA GLN A 400 40.49 6.11 27.44
C GLN A 400 39.43 6.09 28.56
N GLY A 401 38.18 5.78 28.23
CA GLY A 401 37.10 5.77 29.23
C GLY A 401 37.22 4.60 30.21
N GLU A 402 36.45 4.68 31.30
CA GLU A 402 36.45 3.66 32.35
C GLU A 402 35.08 2.97 32.50
N GLY A 403 35.12 1.74 33.02
CA GLY A 403 33.94 0.99 33.44
C GLY A 403 32.87 0.78 32.35
N ALA A 404 31.60 0.86 32.76
CA ALA A 404 30.45 0.63 31.89
C ALA A 404 30.28 1.71 30.80
N SER A 405 30.75 2.95 31.03
CA SER A 405 30.67 4.01 30.03
C SER A 405 31.56 3.73 28.82
N ARG A 406 32.76 3.14 29.01
CA ARG A 406 33.61 2.67 27.91
C ARG A 406 32.91 1.61 27.05
N ILE A 407 32.19 0.68 27.69
CA ILE A 407 31.40 -0.36 27.00
C ILE A 407 30.30 0.27 26.14
N GLU A 408 29.56 1.25 26.68
CA GLU A 408 28.52 1.96 25.91
C GLU A 408 29.12 2.75 24.74
N SER A 409 30.30 3.35 24.89
CA SER A 409 31.00 4.03 23.79
C SER A 409 31.34 3.07 22.65
N ILE A 410 31.91 1.90 22.96
CA ILE A 410 32.22 0.87 21.96
C ILE A 410 30.95 0.38 21.25
N ARG A 411 29.88 0.14 22.01
CA ARG A 411 28.57 -0.28 21.44
C ARG A 411 27.99 0.80 20.53
N ALA A 412 28.09 2.07 20.93
CA ALA A 412 27.63 3.19 20.12
C ALA A 412 28.41 3.29 18.79
N LEU A 413 29.74 3.13 18.81
CA LEU A 413 30.56 3.10 17.59
C LEU A 413 30.11 2.00 16.62
N GLY A 414 29.88 0.78 17.14
CA GLY A 414 29.34 -0.33 16.33
C GLY A 414 27.96 -0.02 15.74
N SER A 415 27.07 0.56 16.53
CA SER A 415 25.71 0.94 16.09
C SER A 415 25.71 2.05 15.04
N ARG A 416 26.67 2.98 15.14
CA ARG A 416 26.87 4.10 14.22
C ARG A 416 27.65 3.70 12.97
N LYS A 417 28.24 2.50 12.94
CA LYS A 417 29.12 2.01 11.88
C LYS A 417 30.33 2.92 11.65
N ALA A 418 30.90 3.46 12.72
CA ALA A 418 32.09 4.33 12.69
C ALA A 418 33.35 3.52 12.33
N THR A 419 33.51 3.13 11.06
CA THR A 419 34.60 2.25 10.59
C THR A 419 35.99 2.82 10.83
N GLN A 420 36.13 4.15 10.87
CA GLN A 420 37.37 4.84 11.21
C GLN A 420 37.88 4.48 12.61
N SER A 421 37.00 4.07 13.52
CA SER A 421 37.34 3.68 14.89
C SER A 421 37.76 2.21 14.99
N ALA A 422 37.76 1.43 13.90
CA ALA A 422 38.01 -0.02 13.93
C ALA A 422 39.35 -0.38 14.59
N ALA A 423 40.42 0.37 14.32
CA ALA A 423 41.74 0.13 14.93
C ALA A 423 41.73 0.36 16.45
N ILE A 424 41.05 1.42 16.92
CA ILE A 424 40.92 1.71 18.35
C ILE A 424 40.06 0.66 19.04
N VAL A 425 38.94 0.27 18.44
CA VAL A 425 38.05 -0.78 18.98
C VAL A 425 38.76 -2.13 19.01
N LEU A 426 39.56 -2.44 17.99
CA LEU A 426 40.40 -3.65 17.97
C LEU A 426 41.36 -3.69 19.15
N LYS A 427 42.01 -2.58 19.50
CA LYS A 427 42.84 -2.51 20.72
C LYS A 427 42.04 -2.81 22.00
N GLN A 428 40.77 -2.42 22.07
CA GLN A 428 39.92 -2.70 23.24
C GLN A 428 39.56 -4.18 23.40
N SER A 429 39.72 -4.99 22.34
CA SER A 429 39.55 -6.45 22.45
C SER A 429 40.66 -7.13 23.27
N GLU A 430 41.73 -6.40 23.62
CA GLU A 430 42.82 -6.83 24.50
C GLU A 430 42.57 -6.56 25.98
N ASP A 431 41.51 -5.81 26.33
CA ASP A 431 41.29 -5.33 27.68
C ASP A 431 41.08 -6.48 28.70
N ALA A 432 41.54 -6.30 29.93
CA ALA A 432 41.39 -7.33 30.97
C ALA A 432 39.91 -7.57 31.36
N HIS A 433 39.02 -6.60 31.13
CA HIS A 433 37.60 -6.69 31.49
C HIS A 433 36.77 -7.37 30.40
N ASP A 434 36.16 -8.53 30.72
CA ASP A 434 35.37 -9.36 29.78
C ASP A 434 34.29 -8.57 29.04
N GLY A 435 33.54 -7.70 29.74
CA GLY A 435 32.51 -6.87 29.13
C GLY A 435 33.02 -5.90 28.06
N VAL A 436 34.28 -5.43 28.17
CA VAL A 436 34.90 -4.53 27.19
C VAL A 436 35.35 -5.32 25.97
N ARG A 437 35.98 -6.48 26.18
CA ARG A 437 36.37 -7.37 25.06
C ARG A 437 35.16 -7.84 24.27
N SER A 438 34.11 -8.29 24.96
CA SER A 438 32.87 -8.76 24.33
C SER A 438 32.22 -7.66 23.48
N ALA A 439 32.10 -6.43 24.02
CA ALA A 439 31.58 -5.30 23.28
C ALA A 439 32.46 -4.92 22.09
N ALA A 440 33.79 -5.00 22.23
CA ALA A 440 34.74 -4.75 21.15
C ALA A 440 34.56 -5.74 19.99
N PHE A 441 34.47 -7.04 20.26
CA PHE A 441 34.23 -8.03 19.20
C PHE A 441 32.87 -7.84 18.52
N GLN A 442 31.81 -7.56 19.29
CA GLN A 442 30.49 -7.27 18.72
C GLN A 442 30.52 -6.05 17.80
N ALA A 443 31.22 -4.98 18.20
CA ALA A 443 31.40 -3.81 17.36
C ALA A 443 32.26 -4.11 16.13
N LEU A 444 33.38 -4.85 16.27
CA LEU A 444 34.27 -5.23 15.17
C LEU A 444 33.57 -6.08 14.10
N ALA A 445 32.58 -6.89 14.47
CA ALA A 445 31.77 -7.59 13.48
C ALA A 445 31.13 -6.65 12.45
N VAL A 446 30.91 -5.38 12.80
CA VAL A 446 30.40 -4.33 11.91
C VAL A 446 31.52 -3.43 11.40
N LEU A 447 32.48 -3.06 12.26
CA LEU A 447 33.47 -2.02 11.97
C LEU A 447 34.72 -2.53 11.23
N ALA A 448 35.14 -3.77 11.47
CA ALA A 448 36.40 -4.28 10.95
C ALA A 448 36.31 -4.54 9.43
N GLY A 449 37.31 -4.01 8.72
CA GLY A 449 37.54 -4.24 7.30
C GLY A 449 38.79 -5.09 7.04
N PRO A 450 39.18 -5.24 5.76
CA PRO A 450 40.35 -6.03 5.36
C PRO A 450 41.65 -5.63 6.09
N GLU A 451 41.82 -4.34 6.38
CA GLU A 451 42.98 -3.79 7.08
C GLU A 451 43.15 -4.33 8.51
N GLN A 452 42.03 -4.64 9.19
CA GLN A 452 42.05 -5.16 10.57
C GLN A 452 42.07 -6.68 10.63
N TYR A 453 41.91 -7.39 9.50
CA TYR A 453 41.72 -8.83 9.48
C TYR A 453 42.89 -9.61 10.09
N ALA A 454 44.12 -9.30 9.68
CA ALA A 454 45.32 -9.96 10.21
C ALA A 454 45.48 -9.74 11.72
N ALA A 455 45.26 -8.51 12.20
CA ALA A 455 45.38 -8.18 13.62
C ALA A 455 44.24 -8.80 14.45
N LEU A 456 43.03 -8.93 13.88
CA LEU A 456 41.91 -9.62 14.51
C LEU A 456 42.21 -11.13 14.69
N ILE A 457 42.88 -11.76 13.72
CA ILE A 457 43.33 -13.16 13.83
C ILE A 457 44.36 -13.31 14.96
N GLU A 458 45.35 -12.42 15.03
CA GLU A 458 46.32 -12.41 16.13
C GLU A 458 45.64 -12.22 17.48
N ARG A 459 44.58 -11.40 17.53
CA ARG A 459 43.79 -11.28 18.75
C ARG A 459 43.12 -12.59 19.12
N VAL A 460 42.50 -13.28 18.17
CA VAL A 460 41.86 -14.58 18.43
C VAL A 460 42.86 -15.62 18.94
N LYS A 461 44.10 -15.59 18.46
CA LYS A 461 45.18 -16.47 18.99
C LYS A 461 45.50 -16.23 20.46
N ALA A 462 45.31 -15.01 20.95
CA ALA A 462 45.60 -14.61 22.32
C ALA A 462 44.38 -14.72 23.28
N LEU A 463 43.23 -15.25 22.83
CA LEU A 463 42.01 -15.31 23.63
C LEU A 463 41.97 -16.46 24.63
N ALA A 464 41.35 -16.20 25.78
CA ALA A 464 40.82 -17.23 26.67
C ALA A 464 39.49 -17.79 26.14
N ALA A 465 39.11 -19.01 26.55
CA ALA A 465 37.98 -19.75 25.96
C ALA A 465 36.59 -19.08 26.06
N THR A 466 36.40 -18.10 26.95
CA THR A 466 35.10 -17.45 27.23
C THR A 466 34.62 -16.46 26.17
N ASP A 467 35.51 -15.88 25.36
CA ASP A 467 35.18 -14.84 24.36
C ASP A 467 35.11 -15.36 22.91
N SER A 468 35.22 -16.67 22.72
CA SER A 468 35.40 -17.32 21.41
C SER A 468 34.30 -16.98 20.41
N SER A 469 33.03 -16.93 20.83
CA SER A 469 31.90 -16.80 19.89
C SER A 469 31.79 -15.40 19.28
N ALA A 470 31.97 -14.33 20.06
CA ALA A 470 31.92 -12.96 19.53
C ALA A 470 33.11 -12.69 18.60
N ALA A 471 34.28 -13.23 18.95
CA ALA A 471 35.49 -13.13 18.13
C ALA A 471 35.39 -13.92 16.81
N GLU A 472 34.84 -15.14 16.84
CA GLU A 472 34.53 -15.93 15.64
C GLU A 472 33.57 -15.18 14.70
N ALA A 473 32.50 -14.58 15.26
CA ALA A 473 31.55 -13.78 14.48
C ALA A 473 32.23 -12.55 13.84
N ALA A 474 33.10 -11.86 14.58
CA ALA A 474 33.85 -10.73 14.06
C ALA A 474 34.80 -11.13 12.92
N LEU A 475 35.52 -12.26 13.07
CA LEU A 475 36.40 -12.80 12.03
C LEU A 475 35.63 -13.15 10.76
N LEU A 476 34.51 -13.87 10.88
CA LEU A 476 33.69 -14.27 9.73
C LEU A 476 33.09 -13.07 9.02
N ALA A 477 32.55 -12.10 9.77
CA ALA A 477 31.99 -10.88 9.20
C ALA A 477 33.06 -10.04 8.47
N THR A 478 34.28 -10.00 9.01
CA THR A 478 35.42 -9.32 8.35
C THR A 478 35.85 -10.07 7.09
N ALA A 479 35.98 -11.39 7.15
CA ALA A 479 36.35 -12.22 6.01
C ALA A 479 35.34 -12.12 4.86
N ALA A 480 34.05 -12.00 5.15
CA ALA A 480 33.00 -11.78 4.15
C ALA A 480 33.17 -10.47 3.36
N ARG A 481 33.92 -9.49 3.90
CA ARG A 481 34.23 -8.21 3.24
C ARG A 481 35.51 -8.25 2.40
N ILE A 482 36.24 -9.36 2.38
CA ILE A 482 37.46 -9.53 1.59
C ILE A 482 37.08 -10.18 0.26
N ALA A 483 37.48 -9.61 -0.88
CA ALA A 483 37.02 -10.09 -2.18
C ALA A 483 37.56 -11.49 -2.55
N ASN A 484 38.88 -11.70 -2.40
CA ASN A 484 39.54 -12.94 -2.82
C ASN A 484 39.42 -14.03 -1.74
N PRO A 485 38.94 -15.25 -2.09
CA PRO A 485 38.87 -16.37 -1.15
C PRO A 485 40.23 -16.76 -0.53
N GLY A 486 41.32 -16.68 -1.30
CA GLY A 486 42.67 -16.98 -0.80
C GLY A 486 43.09 -16.03 0.33
N ASP A 487 42.78 -14.74 0.21
CA ASP A 487 43.09 -13.71 1.22
C ASP A 487 42.24 -13.86 2.50
N ARG A 488 41.10 -14.56 2.41
CA ARG A 488 40.29 -14.95 3.58
C ARG A 488 40.94 -16.12 4.32
N THR A 489 41.34 -17.16 3.58
CA THR A 489 41.70 -18.46 4.15
C THR A 489 43.17 -18.57 4.56
N ALA A 490 44.09 -18.00 3.77
CA ALA A 490 45.53 -18.15 4.02
C ALA A 490 45.98 -17.61 5.41
N PRO A 491 45.51 -16.43 5.88
CA PRO A 491 45.86 -15.93 7.21
C PRO A 491 45.33 -16.82 8.35
N VAL A 492 44.10 -17.34 8.22
CA VAL A 492 43.48 -18.22 9.22
C VAL A 492 44.22 -19.56 9.29
N ARG A 493 44.63 -20.11 8.13
CA ARG A 493 45.44 -21.33 8.07
C ARG A 493 46.81 -21.14 8.72
N SER A 494 47.48 -20.01 8.49
CA SER A 494 48.75 -19.71 9.13
C SER A 494 48.59 -19.64 10.65
N ALA A 495 47.53 -18.99 11.14
CA ALA A 495 47.23 -18.90 12.56
C ALA A 495 46.92 -20.26 13.22
N LEU A 496 46.39 -21.22 12.47
CA LEU A 496 46.04 -22.54 12.95
C LEU A 496 47.28 -23.37 13.37
N GLN A 497 48.43 -23.17 12.72
CA GLN A 497 49.64 -23.99 12.91
C GLN A 497 50.14 -23.91 14.37
N ASP A 498 50.21 -22.69 14.91
CA ASP A 498 50.77 -22.40 16.25
C ASP A 498 49.69 -22.29 17.35
N ALA A 499 48.42 -22.60 17.05
CA ALA A 499 47.31 -22.37 17.97
C ALA A 499 47.24 -23.41 19.11
N VAL A 500 46.99 -22.93 20.34
CA VAL A 500 46.61 -23.77 21.50
C VAL A 500 45.22 -24.40 21.29
N PRO A 501 44.86 -25.51 21.96
CA PRO A 501 43.65 -26.28 21.64
C PRO A 501 42.34 -25.47 21.56
N PRO A 502 41.99 -24.55 22.50
CA PRO A 502 40.75 -23.78 22.39
C PRO A 502 40.69 -22.86 21.17
N VAL A 503 41.80 -22.19 20.86
CA VAL A 503 41.96 -21.32 19.70
C VAL A 503 41.91 -22.13 18.41
N ARG A 504 42.60 -23.28 18.40
CA ARG A 504 42.63 -24.20 17.25
C ARG A 504 41.22 -24.66 16.89
N MET A 505 40.39 -24.97 17.89
CA MET A 505 38.97 -25.31 17.68
C MET A 505 38.17 -24.16 17.05
N ALA A 506 38.37 -22.92 17.51
CA ALA A 506 37.69 -21.74 16.97
C ALA A 506 38.08 -21.49 15.50
N LEU A 507 39.38 -21.53 15.19
CA LEU A 507 39.88 -21.33 13.82
C LEU A 507 39.42 -22.45 12.87
N LEU A 508 39.31 -23.69 13.35
CA LEU A 508 38.73 -24.79 12.56
C LEU A 508 37.27 -24.53 12.21
N ARG A 509 36.46 -23.98 13.13
CA ARG A 509 35.06 -23.59 12.82
C ARG A 509 35.02 -22.47 11.78
N VAL A 510 35.89 -21.45 11.93
CA VAL A 510 36.00 -20.36 10.95
C VAL A 510 36.34 -20.91 9.57
N LEU A 511 37.34 -21.79 9.44
CA LEU A 511 37.69 -22.45 8.17
C LEU A 511 36.55 -23.28 7.59
N GLY A 512 35.82 -24.02 8.44
CA GLY A 512 34.64 -24.78 8.03
C GLY A 512 33.54 -23.89 7.44
N SER A 513 33.38 -22.67 7.97
CA SER A 513 32.41 -21.68 7.45
C SER A 513 32.91 -20.91 6.24
N LEU A 514 34.23 -20.67 6.10
CA LEU A 514 34.80 -19.99 4.92
C LEU A 514 34.75 -20.87 3.66
N GLY A 515 34.86 -22.19 3.82
CA GLY A 515 34.90 -23.13 2.69
C GLY A 515 36.17 -22.97 1.84
N GLY A 516 36.21 -23.63 0.68
CA GLY A 516 37.35 -23.67 -0.23
C GLY A 516 38.31 -24.84 0.00
N ALA A 517 39.00 -25.23 -1.08
CA ALA A 517 39.96 -26.33 -1.08
C ALA A 517 41.08 -26.16 -0.04
N ASP A 518 41.57 -24.93 0.16
CA ASP A 518 42.59 -24.61 1.16
C ASP A 518 42.09 -24.80 2.61
N SER A 519 40.84 -24.42 2.88
CA SER A 519 40.20 -24.63 4.19
C SER A 519 40.03 -26.12 4.46
N LEU A 520 39.60 -26.88 3.45
CA LEU A 520 39.45 -28.33 3.56
C LEU A 520 40.79 -29.03 3.82
N ALA A 521 41.85 -28.63 3.13
CA ALA A 521 43.20 -29.17 3.36
C ALA A 521 43.64 -28.96 4.81
N ALA A 522 43.45 -27.75 5.36
CA ALA A 522 43.77 -27.44 6.75
C ALA A 522 42.92 -28.25 7.76
N ILE A 523 41.63 -28.47 7.46
CA ILE A 523 40.75 -29.30 8.29
C ILE A 523 41.22 -30.77 8.29
N ARG A 524 41.64 -31.31 7.13
CA ARG A 524 42.11 -32.70 6.99
C ARG A 524 43.32 -33.01 7.88
N GLU A 525 44.27 -32.07 7.97
CA GLU A 525 45.46 -32.21 8.83
C GLU A 525 45.10 -32.44 10.31
N HIS A 526 43.89 -32.05 10.74
CA HIS A 526 43.46 -32.09 12.14
C HIS A 526 42.46 -33.22 12.47
N LEU A 527 42.06 -34.05 11.50
CA LEU A 527 41.10 -35.14 11.70
C LEU A 527 41.64 -36.28 12.59
N ALA A 528 42.97 -36.40 12.72
CA ALA A 528 43.65 -37.39 13.54
C ALA A 528 44.48 -36.76 14.67
N HIS A 529 44.15 -35.53 15.08
CA HIS A 529 44.88 -34.82 16.12
C HIS A 529 44.85 -35.56 17.47
N ALA A 530 45.97 -35.52 18.22
CA ALA A 530 46.10 -36.22 19.51
C ALA A 530 45.14 -35.70 20.59
N ASP A 531 44.87 -34.39 20.56
CA ASP A 531 43.84 -33.76 21.41
C ASP A 531 42.42 -34.05 20.88
N ALA A 532 41.59 -34.67 21.73
CA ALA A 532 40.25 -35.11 21.38
C ALA A 532 39.27 -33.96 21.09
N SER A 533 39.40 -32.78 21.73
CA SER A 533 38.51 -31.65 21.47
C SER A 533 38.86 -30.94 20.17
N VAL A 534 40.15 -30.91 19.81
CA VAL A 534 40.61 -30.42 18.49
C VAL A 534 40.11 -31.36 17.39
N LYS A 535 40.25 -32.68 17.58
CA LYS A 535 39.71 -33.69 16.66
C LYS A 535 38.20 -33.52 16.47
N ASP A 536 37.44 -33.34 17.55
CA ASP A 536 35.99 -33.10 17.48
C ASP A 536 35.65 -31.82 16.69
N ALA A 537 36.38 -30.73 16.92
CA ALA A 537 36.19 -29.48 16.19
C ALA A 537 36.51 -29.63 14.69
N ALA A 538 37.57 -30.35 14.33
CA ALA A 538 37.91 -30.63 12.93
C ALA A 538 36.82 -31.46 12.23
N ILE A 539 36.27 -32.47 12.91
CA ILE A 539 35.17 -33.29 12.39
C ILE A 539 33.89 -32.45 12.22
N ARG A 540 33.58 -31.55 13.16
CA ARG A 540 32.43 -30.62 13.02
C ARG A 540 32.63 -29.64 11.87
N ALA A 541 33.83 -29.09 11.71
CA ALA A 541 34.18 -28.20 10.61
C ALA A 541 34.07 -28.92 9.26
N LEU A 542 34.58 -30.15 9.18
CA LEU A 542 34.43 -31.02 8.01
C LEU A 542 32.96 -31.32 7.72
N ALA A 543 32.15 -31.64 8.73
CA ALA A 543 30.72 -31.88 8.56
C ALA A 543 29.94 -30.62 8.10
N GLY A 544 30.43 -29.43 8.43
CA GLY A 544 29.88 -28.12 8.08
C GLY A 544 30.35 -27.54 6.74
N THR A 545 31.37 -28.10 6.11
CA THR A 545 31.95 -27.58 4.85
C THR A 545 31.01 -27.69 3.65
N THR A 546 31.09 -26.75 2.72
CA THR A 546 30.38 -26.82 1.42
C THR A 546 31.22 -27.44 0.31
N GLU A 547 32.47 -27.84 0.61
CA GLU A 547 33.40 -28.39 -0.39
C GLU A 547 33.04 -29.83 -0.78
N ALA A 548 32.63 -30.02 -2.04
CA ALA A 548 32.27 -31.33 -2.57
C ALA A 548 33.42 -32.37 -2.50
N SER A 549 34.67 -31.91 -2.52
CA SER A 549 35.85 -32.76 -2.40
C SER A 549 36.05 -33.35 -0.99
N ALA A 550 35.27 -32.91 0.01
CA ALA A 550 35.28 -33.48 1.36
C ALA A 550 34.49 -34.80 1.50
N ALA A 551 33.72 -35.18 0.47
CA ALA A 551 32.88 -36.37 0.51
C ALA A 551 33.63 -37.66 0.88
N PRO A 552 34.82 -37.98 0.31
CA PRO A 552 35.54 -39.20 0.69
C PRO A 552 35.97 -39.22 2.17
N ASP A 553 36.33 -38.06 2.74
CA ASP A 553 36.72 -37.95 4.15
C ASP A 553 35.52 -38.19 5.07
N LEU A 554 34.38 -37.58 4.75
CA LEU A 554 33.14 -37.73 5.49
C LEU A 554 32.62 -39.18 5.43
N LEU A 555 32.73 -39.84 4.27
CA LEU A 555 32.40 -41.26 4.14
C LEU A 555 33.31 -42.13 5.01
N GLY A 556 34.63 -41.91 4.94
CA GLY A 556 35.59 -42.65 5.73
C GLY A 556 35.33 -42.52 7.24
N LEU A 557 35.00 -41.31 7.71
CA LEU A 557 34.63 -41.07 9.10
C LEU A 557 33.31 -41.73 9.48
N ALA A 558 32.29 -41.68 8.62
CA ALA A 558 31.03 -42.38 8.85
C ALA A 558 31.26 -43.90 9.01
N GLN A 559 32.16 -44.49 8.21
CA GLN A 559 32.48 -45.92 8.22
C GLN A 559 33.31 -46.35 9.44
N LYS A 560 34.37 -45.61 9.76
CA LYS A 560 35.47 -46.11 10.60
C LYS A 560 35.64 -45.37 11.93
N ALA A 561 34.93 -44.27 12.16
CA ALA A 561 35.09 -43.54 13.42
C ALA A 561 34.58 -44.34 14.61
N GLU A 562 35.40 -44.40 15.67
CA GLU A 562 35.06 -45.09 16.93
C GLU A 562 33.90 -44.37 17.68
N SER A 563 33.80 -43.05 17.55
CA SER A 563 32.77 -42.24 18.20
C SER A 563 31.45 -42.25 17.42
N GLN A 564 30.36 -42.63 18.09
CA GLN A 564 29.00 -42.56 17.54
C GLN A 564 28.63 -41.13 17.11
N VAL A 565 29.04 -40.12 17.90
CA VAL A 565 28.76 -38.71 17.58
C VAL A 565 29.46 -38.29 16.29
N HIS A 566 30.72 -38.72 16.09
CA HIS A 566 31.47 -38.41 14.87
C HIS A 566 30.90 -39.11 13.64
N ARG A 567 30.44 -40.36 13.79
CA ARG A 567 29.74 -41.09 12.72
C ARG A 567 28.46 -40.35 12.29
N VAL A 568 27.66 -39.86 13.25
CA VAL A 568 26.44 -39.10 12.97
C VAL A 568 26.75 -37.75 12.31
N LEU A 569 27.75 -37.00 12.80
CA LEU A 569 28.15 -35.72 12.22
C LEU A 569 28.67 -35.88 10.78
N ALA A 570 29.53 -36.88 10.56
CA ALA A 570 30.07 -37.17 9.23
C ALA A 570 28.97 -37.61 8.26
N LEU A 571 28.01 -38.43 8.71
CA LEU A 571 26.85 -38.81 7.91
C LEU A 571 26.01 -37.59 7.52
N ARG A 572 25.70 -36.69 8.46
CA ARG A 572 24.96 -35.44 8.17
C ARG A 572 25.69 -34.57 7.14
N GLY A 573 27.01 -34.42 7.30
CA GLY A 573 27.83 -33.69 6.36
C GLY A 573 27.82 -34.31 4.97
N TYR A 574 28.00 -35.63 4.88
CA TYR A 574 28.02 -36.37 3.62
C TYR A 574 26.66 -36.31 2.90
N LEU A 575 25.55 -36.47 3.63
CA LEU A 575 24.20 -36.35 3.07
C LEU A 575 23.90 -34.94 2.55
N ARG A 576 24.38 -33.90 3.24
CA ARG A 576 24.25 -32.51 2.75
C ARG A 576 25.03 -32.30 1.45
N LEU A 577 26.24 -32.86 1.32
CA LEU A 577 27.00 -32.80 0.07
C LEU A 577 26.35 -33.63 -1.04
N ALA A 578 25.78 -34.79 -0.72
CA ALA A 578 25.01 -35.58 -1.67
C ALA A 578 23.80 -34.79 -2.19
N ALA A 579 23.05 -34.13 -1.30
CA ALA A 579 21.92 -33.27 -1.67
C ALA A 579 22.32 -32.08 -2.56
N ALA A 580 23.52 -31.51 -2.34
CA ALA A 580 24.08 -30.44 -3.16
C ALA A 580 24.72 -30.91 -4.49
N THR A 581 24.87 -32.23 -4.71
CA THR A 581 25.48 -32.79 -5.93
C THR A 581 24.46 -32.85 -7.06
N GLU A 582 24.62 -32.05 -8.12
CA GLU A 582 23.65 -31.97 -9.23
C GLU A 582 23.57 -33.25 -10.10
N ASP A 583 24.69 -33.96 -10.26
CA ASP A 583 24.73 -35.23 -10.99
C ASP A 583 23.98 -36.33 -10.21
N GLY A 584 22.82 -36.74 -10.74
CA GLY A 584 21.94 -37.73 -10.13
C GLY A 584 22.58 -39.13 -9.99
N ALA A 585 23.40 -39.55 -10.95
CA ALA A 585 24.08 -40.85 -10.87
C ALA A 585 25.17 -40.83 -9.80
N ARG A 586 25.90 -39.72 -9.71
CA ARG A 586 26.88 -39.50 -8.63
C ARG A 586 26.20 -39.39 -7.27
N ARG A 587 25.08 -38.66 -7.18
CA ARG A 587 24.28 -38.52 -5.95
C ARG A 587 23.76 -39.87 -5.46
N LEU A 588 23.21 -40.70 -6.36
CA LEU A 588 22.77 -42.05 -6.03
C LEU A 588 23.92 -42.91 -5.51
N LYS A 589 25.05 -42.90 -6.22
CA LYS A 589 26.25 -43.62 -5.80
C LYS A 589 26.69 -43.22 -4.39
N MET A 590 26.67 -41.91 -4.10
CA MET A 590 27.00 -41.41 -2.76
C MET A 590 26.05 -41.98 -1.69
N LEU A 591 24.74 -42.03 -1.95
CA LEU A 591 23.79 -42.61 -1.00
C LEU A 591 23.94 -44.12 -0.84
N ASP A 592 24.30 -44.85 -1.91
CA ASP A 592 24.59 -46.29 -1.87
C ASP A 592 25.82 -46.62 -0.99
N GLU A 593 26.85 -45.78 -1.05
CA GLU A 593 28.04 -45.89 -0.20
C GLU A 593 27.72 -45.81 1.31
N LEU A 594 26.57 -45.23 1.69
CA LEU A 594 26.11 -45.14 3.08
C LEU A 594 25.31 -46.35 3.57
N LEU A 595 24.79 -47.17 2.65
CA LEU A 595 23.94 -48.32 2.95
C LEU A 595 24.57 -49.32 3.94
N PRO A 596 25.85 -49.76 3.79
CA PRO A 596 26.45 -50.71 4.73
C PRO A 596 26.74 -50.11 6.11
N ILE A 597 26.64 -48.79 6.26
CA ILE A 597 27.02 -48.05 7.47
C ILE A 597 25.79 -47.66 8.30
N ALA A 598 24.65 -47.44 7.65
CA ALA A 598 23.38 -47.10 8.27
C ALA A 598 22.80 -48.30 9.04
N THR A 599 23.43 -48.64 10.17
CA THR A 599 23.14 -49.84 10.97
C THR A 599 22.15 -49.57 12.11
N THR A 600 22.02 -48.31 12.55
CA THR A 600 21.10 -47.90 13.62
C THR A 600 19.83 -47.24 13.04
N PRO A 601 18.69 -47.30 13.75
CA PRO A 601 17.45 -46.66 13.31
C PRO A 601 17.61 -45.20 12.90
N ASP A 602 18.27 -44.38 13.71
CA ASP A 602 18.44 -42.95 13.42
C ASP A 602 19.25 -42.69 12.15
N LEU A 603 20.29 -43.48 11.88
CA LEU A 603 21.10 -43.34 10.66
C LEU A 603 20.32 -43.81 9.42
N LYS A 604 19.54 -44.89 9.56
CA LYS A 604 18.64 -45.39 8.49
C LYS A 604 17.57 -44.35 8.13
N LYS A 605 16.94 -43.71 9.13
CA LYS A 605 15.96 -42.62 8.90
C LYS A 605 16.59 -41.44 8.14
N MET A 606 17.81 -41.06 8.50
CA MET A 606 18.53 -39.97 7.85
C MET A 606 18.88 -40.30 6.39
N LEU A 607 19.34 -41.54 6.13
CA LEU A 607 19.58 -42.03 4.77
C LEU A 607 18.30 -42.05 3.93
N LEU A 608 17.19 -42.54 4.50
CA LEU A 608 15.88 -42.60 3.83
C LEU A 608 15.32 -41.20 3.53
N GLY A 609 15.54 -40.23 4.41
CA GLY A 609 15.25 -38.82 4.14
C GLY A 609 16.03 -38.30 2.92
N GLY A 610 17.33 -38.60 2.84
CA GLY A 610 18.17 -38.24 1.69
C GLY A 610 17.81 -38.96 0.39
N LEU A 611 17.49 -40.26 0.45
CA LEU A 611 17.01 -41.04 -0.68
C LEU A 611 15.69 -40.47 -1.22
N GLY A 612 14.81 -40.00 -0.34
CA GLY A 612 13.55 -39.35 -0.69
C GLY A 612 13.67 -38.16 -1.64
N ASP A 613 14.84 -37.51 -1.67
CA ASP A 613 15.12 -36.34 -2.52
C ASP A 613 15.82 -36.71 -3.84
N VAL A 614 16.04 -38.01 -4.11
CA VAL A 614 16.70 -38.51 -5.32
C VAL A 614 15.67 -39.15 -6.25
N GLN A 615 15.42 -38.49 -7.38
CA GLN A 615 14.50 -38.96 -8.41
C GLN A 615 15.17 -40.00 -9.33
N ASP A 616 15.58 -41.15 -8.77
CA ASP A 616 16.27 -42.22 -9.49
C ASP A 616 15.71 -43.61 -9.13
N ALA A 617 15.55 -44.49 -10.12
CA ALA A 617 14.96 -45.82 -9.94
C ALA A 617 15.79 -46.71 -8.97
N GLY A 618 17.10 -46.53 -8.94
CA GLY A 618 17.97 -47.14 -7.95
C GLY A 618 17.69 -46.65 -6.53
N ALA A 619 17.44 -45.35 -6.34
CA ALA A 619 17.08 -44.80 -5.03
C ALA A 619 15.74 -45.37 -4.53
N LEU A 620 14.78 -45.52 -5.45
CA LEU A 620 13.50 -46.16 -5.16
C LEU A 620 13.67 -47.62 -4.72
N GLN A 621 14.46 -48.40 -5.46
CA GLN A 621 14.76 -49.79 -5.09
C GLN A 621 15.47 -49.88 -3.74
N MET A 622 16.38 -48.94 -3.44
CA MET A 622 17.05 -48.88 -2.14
C MET A 622 16.07 -48.62 -1.01
N ALA A 623 15.14 -47.67 -1.16
CA ALA A 623 14.13 -47.37 -0.14
C ALA A 623 13.21 -48.59 0.14
N VAL A 624 12.84 -49.34 -0.90
CA VAL A 624 12.02 -50.58 -0.77
C VAL A 624 12.68 -51.63 0.12
N ARG A 625 14.02 -51.74 0.11
CA ARG A 625 14.77 -52.72 0.93
C ARG A 625 14.57 -52.52 2.44
N PHE A 626 14.18 -51.31 2.86
CA PHE A 626 13.96 -50.99 4.28
C PHE A 626 12.51 -51.20 4.74
N LEU A 627 11.59 -51.64 3.88
CA LEU A 627 10.18 -51.86 4.26
C LEU A 627 9.96 -53.05 5.22
N ASP A 628 10.94 -53.95 5.34
CA ASP A 628 10.92 -55.05 6.30
C ASP A 628 11.56 -54.68 7.65
N ASP A 629 12.20 -53.51 7.74
CA ASP A 629 12.90 -53.07 8.94
C ASP A 629 11.94 -52.35 9.89
N ALA A 630 11.55 -53.04 10.97
CA ALA A 630 10.55 -52.54 11.92
C ALA A 630 10.87 -51.15 12.51
N ASP A 631 12.15 -50.78 12.60
CA ASP A 631 12.57 -49.52 13.22
C ASP A 631 12.44 -48.30 12.28
N VAL A 632 12.40 -48.52 10.96
CA VAL A 632 12.39 -47.46 9.94
C VAL A 632 11.38 -47.67 8.80
N LYS A 633 10.49 -48.65 8.96
CA LYS A 633 9.45 -49.01 8.00
C LYS A 633 8.58 -47.83 7.56
N THR A 634 8.26 -46.92 8.48
CA THR A 634 7.48 -45.70 8.20
C THR A 634 8.27 -44.72 7.34
N GLU A 635 9.52 -44.43 7.68
CA GLU A 635 10.39 -43.55 6.90
C GLU A 635 10.72 -44.14 5.53
N ALA A 636 10.87 -45.45 5.44
CA ALA A 636 11.06 -46.16 4.18
C ALA A 636 9.83 -46.04 3.28
N GLY A 637 8.63 -46.21 3.84
CA GLY A 637 7.39 -46.00 3.10
C GLY A 637 7.19 -44.55 2.65
N MET A 638 7.55 -43.56 3.47
CA MET A 638 7.55 -42.15 3.05
C MET A 638 8.53 -41.88 1.90
N ALA A 639 9.73 -42.44 1.95
CA ALA A 639 10.71 -42.33 0.88
C ALA A 639 10.22 -43.02 -0.42
N VAL A 640 9.64 -44.21 -0.32
CA VAL A 640 9.05 -44.92 -1.46
C VAL A 640 7.92 -44.12 -2.11
N LEU A 641 7.04 -43.50 -1.31
CA LEU A 641 5.97 -42.65 -1.83
C LEU A 641 6.53 -41.39 -2.52
N LYS A 642 7.51 -40.73 -1.92
CA LYS A 642 8.10 -39.48 -2.43
C LYS A 642 8.88 -39.71 -3.73
N ILE A 643 9.78 -40.70 -3.74
CA ILE A 643 10.56 -41.08 -4.93
C ILE A 643 9.62 -41.65 -6.00
N GLY A 644 8.67 -42.50 -5.58
CA GLY A 644 7.69 -43.10 -6.47
C GLY A 644 6.82 -42.06 -7.17
N ALA A 645 6.32 -41.04 -6.47
CA ALA A 645 5.57 -39.94 -7.08
C ALA A 645 6.41 -39.16 -8.11
N ALA A 646 7.70 -38.96 -7.85
CA ALA A 646 8.60 -38.29 -8.79
C ALA A 646 8.97 -39.18 -10.00
N LEU A 647 9.02 -40.51 -9.82
CA LEU A 647 9.40 -41.46 -10.86
C LEU A 647 8.24 -42.11 -11.61
N VAL A 648 6.99 -41.95 -11.15
CA VAL A 648 5.82 -42.64 -11.71
C VAL A 648 5.63 -42.38 -13.21
N LYS A 649 6.13 -41.24 -13.73
CA LYS A 649 6.12 -40.92 -15.17
C LYS A 649 7.37 -41.41 -15.92
N LYS A 650 8.50 -41.57 -15.23
CA LYS A 650 9.83 -41.88 -15.82
C LYS A 650 10.14 -43.39 -15.81
N ASP A 651 9.74 -44.12 -14.76
CA ASP A 651 9.96 -45.56 -14.61
C ASP A 651 8.78 -46.23 -13.89
N ARG A 652 7.68 -46.40 -14.63
CA ARG A 652 6.45 -47.02 -14.14
C ARG A 652 6.65 -48.43 -13.62
N ALA A 653 7.55 -49.20 -14.24
CA ALA A 653 7.81 -50.57 -13.85
C ALA A 653 8.46 -50.62 -12.45
N ALA A 654 9.46 -49.77 -12.21
CA ALA A 654 10.07 -49.63 -10.90
C ALA A 654 9.06 -49.10 -9.86
N VAL A 655 8.25 -48.09 -10.20
CA VAL A 655 7.25 -47.52 -9.28
C VAL A 655 6.13 -48.50 -8.96
N SER A 656 5.66 -49.27 -9.95
CA SER A 656 4.63 -50.30 -9.74
C SER A 656 5.11 -51.36 -8.77
N THR A 657 6.34 -51.85 -8.99
CA THR A 657 6.98 -52.84 -8.13
C THR A 657 7.15 -52.30 -6.69
N ALA A 658 7.61 -51.05 -6.55
CA ALA A 658 7.82 -50.43 -5.25
C ALA A 658 6.51 -50.13 -4.50
N ALA A 659 5.49 -49.63 -5.20
CA ALA A 659 4.18 -49.34 -4.63
C ALA A 659 3.47 -50.63 -4.18
N ALA A 660 3.55 -51.71 -4.97
CA ALA A 660 3.03 -53.02 -4.58
C ALA A 660 3.71 -53.55 -3.31
N ALA A 661 5.04 -53.46 -3.23
CA ALA A 661 5.80 -53.82 -2.04
C ALA A 661 5.39 -52.98 -0.81
N LEU A 662 5.14 -51.68 -0.99
CA LEU A 662 4.67 -50.81 0.09
C LEU A 662 3.22 -51.12 0.53
N ILE A 663 2.32 -51.51 -0.38
CA ILE A 663 0.94 -51.89 -0.01
C ILE A 663 0.93 -53.13 0.89
N GLU A 664 1.80 -54.10 0.59
CA GLU A 664 1.95 -55.31 1.41
C GLU A 664 2.56 -54.96 2.78
N LYS A 665 3.57 -54.09 2.77
CA LYS A 665 4.42 -53.78 3.93
C LYS A 665 4.13 -52.41 4.53
N ALA A 666 2.95 -51.83 4.37
CA ALA A 666 2.65 -50.53 4.97
C ALA A 666 2.53 -50.66 6.50
N PRO A 667 3.07 -49.72 7.30
CA PRO A 667 2.92 -49.72 8.75
C PRO A 667 1.52 -49.29 9.21
N ASP A 668 0.79 -48.52 8.40
CA ASP A 668 -0.54 -48.02 8.70
C ASP A 668 -1.44 -47.92 7.45
N THR A 669 -2.74 -47.74 7.69
CA THR A 669 -3.77 -47.69 6.65
C THR A 669 -3.60 -46.48 5.72
N ALA A 670 -3.19 -45.33 6.24
CA ALA A 670 -3.03 -44.10 5.44
C ALA A 670 -1.89 -44.24 4.42
N MET A 671 -0.77 -44.82 4.83
CA MET A 671 0.36 -45.12 3.95
C MET A 671 0.02 -46.20 2.92
N LYS A 672 -0.76 -47.21 3.33
CA LYS A 672 -1.29 -48.23 2.42
C LYS A 672 -2.20 -47.63 1.35
N ASP A 673 -3.05 -46.69 1.71
CA ASP A 673 -3.96 -46.04 0.77
C ASP A 673 -3.22 -45.10 -0.19
N ARG A 674 -2.22 -44.35 0.28
CA ARG A 674 -1.31 -43.58 -0.57
C ARG A 674 -0.49 -44.47 -1.51
N ALA A 675 -0.08 -45.66 -1.05
CA ALA A 675 0.63 -46.62 -1.89
C ALA A 675 -0.27 -47.28 -2.94
N LYS A 676 -1.56 -47.54 -2.63
CA LYS A 676 -2.57 -47.96 -3.60
C LYS A 676 -2.84 -46.87 -4.64
N GLU A 677 -2.88 -45.62 -4.22
CA GLU A 677 -3.04 -44.49 -5.14
C GLU A 677 -1.84 -44.38 -6.07
N LEU A 678 -0.61 -44.50 -5.54
CA LEU A 678 0.62 -44.53 -6.33
C LEU A 678 0.67 -45.74 -7.28
N LEU A 679 0.25 -46.93 -6.84
CA LEU A 679 0.14 -48.11 -7.70
C LEU A 679 -0.91 -47.89 -8.80
N ALA A 680 -2.07 -47.32 -8.46
CA ALA A 680 -3.10 -46.96 -9.43
C ALA A 680 -2.57 -45.94 -10.45
N GLN A 681 -1.69 -45.00 -10.08
CA GLN A 681 -1.03 -44.11 -11.02
C GLN A 681 -0.08 -44.85 -11.99
N THR A 682 0.53 -45.97 -11.58
CA THR A 682 1.33 -46.84 -12.47
C THR A 682 0.46 -47.64 -13.44
N GLU A 683 -0.73 -48.09 -12.99
CA GLU A 683 -1.71 -48.87 -13.76
C GLU A 683 -2.51 -48.01 -14.73
N ARG A 684 -2.79 -46.74 -14.36
CA ARG A 684 -3.30 -45.71 -15.28
C ARG A 684 -2.35 -45.49 -16.47
N GLY A 685 -1.11 -46.02 -16.40
CA GLY A 685 -0.12 -46.01 -17.46
C GLY A 685 -0.32 -46.96 -18.65
N GLY A 686 -1.36 -47.81 -18.66
CA GLY A 686 -1.79 -48.61 -19.83
C GLY A 686 -2.73 -47.87 -20.80
N ARG A 687 -3.15 -46.65 -20.48
CA ARG A 687 -3.36 -45.62 -21.49
C ARG A 687 -2.19 -44.68 -21.32
N GLY A 688 -1.38 -44.52 -22.36
CA GLY A 688 -0.50 -43.36 -22.36
C GLY A 688 -1.33 -42.14 -21.98
N GLY A 689 -0.82 -41.32 -21.07
CA GLY A 689 -0.59 -39.95 -21.53
C GLY A 689 0.08 -40.17 -22.88
N LYS A 690 -0.69 -40.03 -23.95
CA LYS A 690 -0.18 -40.12 -25.32
C LYS A 690 1.11 -39.28 -25.33
N PRO A 691 2.09 -39.52 -26.24
CA PRO A 691 2.86 -38.36 -26.70
C PRO A 691 1.83 -37.25 -26.89
N ALA A 692 1.96 -36.13 -26.13
CA ALA A 692 0.90 -35.14 -25.92
C ALA A 692 0.01 -35.16 -27.13
N PRO A 693 -1.26 -35.64 -27.04
CA PRO A 693 -2.02 -36.11 -28.20
C PRO A 693 -1.69 -35.20 -29.35
N ASN A 694 -0.84 -35.65 -30.30
CA ASN A 694 -0.36 -34.74 -31.32
C ASN A 694 -1.60 -34.32 -32.11
N PRO A 695 -1.84 -33.02 -32.24
CA PRO A 695 -1.82 -32.01 -31.21
C PRO A 695 -3.29 -31.73 -30.83
N ASP A 696 -3.58 -31.28 -29.62
CA ASP A 696 -4.76 -30.42 -29.47
C ASP A 696 -4.41 -29.02 -30.03
N HIS A 697 -3.58 -28.90 -31.08
CA HIS A 697 -3.31 -27.66 -31.80
C HIS A 697 -4.64 -27.10 -32.30
N LYS A 698 -5.64 -27.96 -32.56
CA LYS A 698 -6.99 -27.48 -32.81
C LYS A 698 -7.58 -26.78 -31.59
N ARG A 699 -7.50 -27.35 -30.37
CA ARG A 699 -7.87 -26.64 -29.13
C ARG A 699 -6.98 -25.44 -28.84
N SER A 700 -5.66 -25.53 -28.99
CA SER A 700 -4.73 -24.42 -28.80
C SER A 700 -5.06 -23.29 -29.78
N GLU A 701 -5.43 -23.58 -31.03
CA GLU A 701 -5.90 -22.58 -31.99
C GLU A 701 -7.32 -22.08 -31.67
N GLU A 702 -8.21 -22.93 -31.17
CA GLU A 702 -9.54 -22.54 -30.68
C GLU A 702 -9.42 -21.61 -29.44
N VAL A 703 -8.49 -21.90 -28.53
CA VAL A 703 -8.18 -21.12 -27.34
C VAL A 703 -7.39 -19.88 -27.71
N LYS A 704 -6.45 -19.92 -28.66
CA LYS A 704 -5.81 -18.73 -29.24
C LYS A 704 -6.86 -17.82 -29.87
N ALA A 705 -7.80 -18.37 -30.63
CA ALA A 705 -8.92 -17.61 -31.18
C ALA A 705 -9.83 -17.05 -30.08
N GLU A 706 -10.03 -17.78 -28.98
CA GLU A 706 -10.77 -17.32 -27.80
C GLU A 706 -10.03 -16.18 -27.09
N LYS A 707 -8.73 -16.34 -26.80
CA LYS A 707 -7.86 -15.34 -26.17
C LYS A 707 -7.67 -14.11 -27.04
N ALA A 708 -7.67 -14.26 -28.37
CA ALA A 708 -7.68 -13.15 -29.31
C ALA A 708 -8.99 -12.36 -29.23
N LYS A 709 -10.15 -13.03 -29.08
CA LYS A 709 -11.44 -12.35 -28.85
C LYS A 709 -11.52 -11.70 -27.45
N GLN A 710 -10.83 -12.25 -26.47
CA GLN A 710 -10.72 -11.73 -25.11
C GLN A 710 -9.61 -10.69 -24.95
N ALA A 711 -8.93 -10.30 -26.03
CA ALA A 711 -7.87 -9.31 -25.95
C ALA A 711 -8.41 -7.99 -25.38
N PRO A 712 -7.71 -7.35 -24.43
CA PRO A 712 -8.11 -6.06 -23.91
C PRO A 712 -8.27 -5.04 -25.03
N HIS A 713 -9.18 -4.08 -24.86
CA HIS A 713 -9.44 -3.06 -25.89
C HIS A 713 -8.14 -2.34 -26.30
N GLY A 714 -7.84 -2.33 -27.61
CA GLY A 714 -6.61 -1.76 -28.18
C GLY A 714 -5.39 -2.69 -28.17
N PHE A 715 -5.57 -3.97 -27.86
CA PHE A 715 -4.53 -4.99 -27.91
C PHE A 715 -4.95 -6.17 -28.78
N LYS A 716 -3.96 -6.85 -29.37
CA LYS A 716 -4.13 -8.11 -30.11
C LYS A 716 -3.26 -9.20 -29.50
N LEU A 717 -3.71 -10.45 -29.59
CA LEU A 717 -2.90 -11.61 -29.19
C LEU A 717 -1.74 -11.80 -30.18
N VAL A 718 -0.52 -11.95 -29.67
CA VAL A 718 0.69 -12.14 -30.50
C VAL A 718 1.45 -13.43 -30.21
N SER A 719 1.22 -14.06 -29.07
CA SER A 719 1.84 -15.33 -28.70
C SER A 719 1.01 -15.98 -27.59
N TYR A 720 0.88 -17.30 -27.61
CA TYR A 720 0.18 -18.09 -26.61
C TYR A 720 0.80 -19.49 -26.52
N ILE A 721 1.07 -19.94 -25.29
CA ILE A 721 1.61 -21.27 -25.00
C ILE A 721 0.63 -21.99 -24.08
N ASP A 722 0.07 -23.11 -24.55
CA ASP A 722 -0.54 -24.15 -23.70
C ASP A 722 0.61 -24.88 -23.00
N CYS A 723 0.92 -24.48 -21.75
CA CYS A 723 2.12 -24.94 -21.07
C CYS A 723 1.97 -26.42 -20.77
N GLY A 724 2.91 -27.23 -21.25
CA GLY A 724 2.77 -28.69 -21.25
C GLY A 724 3.13 -29.25 -22.63
N PRO A 725 2.20 -29.25 -23.61
CA PRO A 725 2.50 -29.66 -24.97
C PRO A 725 3.34 -28.64 -25.76
N GLU A 726 3.19 -27.34 -25.48
CA GLU A 726 3.87 -26.27 -26.20
C GLU A 726 4.99 -25.68 -25.34
N THR A 727 6.15 -25.46 -25.94
CA THR A 727 7.31 -24.80 -25.29
C THR A 727 7.67 -23.48 -25.94
N SER A 728 7.02 -23.11 -27.05
CA SER A 728 7.21 -21.84 -27.73
C SER A 728 6.08 -21.57 -28.71
N ASP A 729 5.69 -20.30 -28.85
CA ASP A 729 4.72 -19.82 -29.83
C ASP A 729 4.99 -18.34 -30.16
N GLY A 730 4.59 -17.86 -31.33
CA GLY A 730 4.78 -16.45 -31.69
C GLY A 730 4.66 -16.13 -33.16
N ILE A 731 4.70 -14.84 -33.48
CA ILE A 731 4.65 -14.33 -34.85
C ILE A 731 6.02 -14.48 -35.51
N LYS A 732 6.06 -15.02 -36.73
CA LYS A 732 7.28 -15.09 -37.54
C LYS A 732 7.84 -13.67 -37.75
N ASP A 733 9.10 -13.46 -37.38
CA ASP A 733 9.78 -12.16 -37.39
C ASP A 733 9.14 -11.10 -36.45
N GLY A 734 8.45 -11.54 -35.39
CA GLY A 734 7.78 -10.68 -34.40
C GLY A 734 7.81 -11.25 -32.97
N PRO A 735 6.90 -10.79 -32.08
CA PRO A 735 6.85 -11.22 -30.69
C PRO A 735 6.63 -12.73 -30.55
N ALA A 736 7.46 -13.37 -29.74
CA ALA A 736 7.39 -14.79 -29.43
C ALA A 736 7.70 -15.06 -27.95
N LEU A 737 7.03 -16.05 -27.38
CA LEU A 737 7.33 -16.63 -26.07
C LEU A 737 8.04 -17.97 -26.25
N ARG A 738 8.96 -18.26 -25.34
CA ARG A 738 9.60 -19.56 -25.22
C ARG A 738 9.78 -19.93 -23.75
N LEU A 739 9.40 -21.15 -23.38
CA LEU A 739 9.75 -21.73 -22.08
C LEU A 739 11.27 -21.93 -22.02
N ALA A 740 11.92 -21.19 -21.12
CA ALA A 740 13.38 -21.16 -20.94
C ALA A 740 13.84 -22.06 -19.79
N ALA A 741 13.02 -22.19 -18.73
CA ALA A 741 13.24 -23.13 -17.62
C ALA A 741 11.91 -23.62 -17.06
N GLY A 742 11.83 -24.92 -16.76
CA GLY A 742 10.62 -25.61 -16.32
C GLY A 742 10.36 -26.86 -17.16
N GLU A 743 9.68 -27.84 -16.58
CA GLU A 743 9.30 -29.09 -17.22
C GLU A 743 7.79 -29.14 -17.49
N SER A 744 7.40 -29.85 -18.53
CA SER A 744 5.98 -30.07 -18.86
C SER A 744 5.36 -31.19 -18.04
N TYR A 745 4.13 -30.98 -17.56
CA TYR A 745 3.35 -31.96 -16.83
C TYR A 745 1.88 -31.87 -17.23
N ILE A 746 1.15 -32.96 -17.14
CA ILE A 746 -0.31 -33.00 -17.32
C ILE A 746 -0.93 -33.63 -16.07
N TRP A 747 -1.90 -32.96 -15.46
CA TRP A 747 -2.76 -33.50 -14.43
C TRP A 747 -3.85 -34.37 -15.06
N ASP A 748 -3.65 -35.68 -15.01
CA ASP A 748 -4.47 -36.66 -15.73
C ASP A 748 -5.97 -36.63 -15.33
N ASP A 749 -6.29 -36.21 -14.11
CA ASP A 749 -7.67 -36.13 -13.59
C ASP A 749 -8.27 -34.70 -13.63
N ALA A 750 -7.50 -33.69 -14.03
CA ALA A 750 -7.93 -32.29 -13.98
C ALA A 750 -9.14 -31.99 -14.89
N ALA A 751 -9.34 -32.78 -15.95
CA ALA A 751 -10.46 -32.65 -16.89
C ALA A 751 -11.85 -32.76 -16.23
N HIS A 752 -11.94 -33.42 -15.06
CA HIS A 752 -13.19 -33.54 -14.30
C HIS A 752 -13.56 -32.28 -13.52
N VAL A 753 -12.59 -31.37 -13.37
CA VAL A 753 -12.71 -30.18 -12.53
C VAL A 753 -12.67 -28.91 -13.37
N ALA A 754 -11.70 -28.86 -14.28
CA ALA A 754 -11.45 -27.75 -15.19
C ALA A 754 -11.35 -28.32 -16.60
N PRO A 755 -11.68 -27.54 -17.65
CA PRO A 755 -11.45 -27.98 -19.02
C PRO A 755 -10.02 -28.52 -19.18
N ALA A 756 -9.87 -29.61 -19.93
CA ALA A 756 -8.60 -30.32 -20.08
C ALA A 756 -7.40 -29.43 -20.45
N ARG A 757 -7.64 -28.24 -21.04
CA ARG A 757 -6.62 -27.22 -21.33
C ARG A 757 -5.82 -26.79 -20.10
N PHE A 758 -6.44 -26.67 -18.92
CA PHE A 758 -5.75 -26.28 -17.68
C PHE A 758 -5.04 -27.46 -17.00
N GLY A 759 -5.28 -28.68 -17.47
CA GLY A 759 -4.60 -29.87 -17.01
C GLY A 759 -3.15 -29.92 -17.46
N SER A 760 -2.80 -29.27 -18.57
CA SER A 760 -1.41 -29.09 -19.00
C SER A 760 -0.75 -27.99 -18.16
N VAL A 761 0.48 -28.21 -17.69
CA VAL A 761 1.32 -27.18 -17.04
C VAL A 761 2.79 -27.26 -17.41
N ALA A 762 3.47 -26.13 -17.25
CA ALA A 762 4.90 -26.05 -16.97
C ALA A 762 5.13 -25.93 -15.44
N TYR A 763 6.13 -26.63 -14.91
CA TYR A 763 6.44 -26.61 -13.48
C TYR A 763 7.94 -26.65 -13.17
N ASP A 764 8.34 -26.13 -12.01
CA ASP A 764 9.71 -26.18 -11.49
C ASP A 764 9.75 -25.99 -9.97
N ASN A 765 10.73 -26.58 -9.28
CA ASN A 765 10.84 -26.52 -7.82
C ASN A 765 11.14 -25.13 -7.24
N ALA A 766 11.67 -24.21 -8.04
CA ALA A 766 12.01 -22.86 -7.62
C ALA A 766 11.37 -21.79 -8.51
N GLN A 767 11.45 -21.94 -9.84
CA GLN A 767 10.86 -20.98 -10.78
C GLN A 767 10.64 -21.53 -12.18
N VAL A 768 9.51 -21.18 -12.80
CA VAL A 768 9.25 -21.39 -14.24
C VAL A 768 9.58 -20.10 -14.98
N VAL A 769 10.40 -20.18 -16.03
CA VAL A 769 10.94 -19.01 -16.73
C VAL A 769 10.56 -19.05 -18.20
N PHE A 770 10.08 -17.92 -18.73
CA PHE A 770 9.81 -17.70 -20.14
C PHE A 770 10.67 -16.55 -20.68
N ASP A 771 11.27 -16.75 -21.84
CA ASP A 771 11.92 -15.69 -22.60
C ASP A 771 10.95 -15.16 -23.66
N ALA A 772 10.65 -13.87 -23.59
CA ALA A 772 9.92 -13.13 -24.63
C ALA A 772 10.93 -12.47 -25.57
N THR A 773 10.80 -12.70 -26.87
CA THR A 773 11.73 -12.20 -27.90
C THR A 773 10.98 -11.56 -29.06
N GLY A 774 11.64 -10.71 -29.85
CA GLY A 774 11.01 -10.03 -30.98
C GLY A 774 10.02 -8.93 -30.58
N LEU A 775 10.14 -8.43 -29.35
CA LEU A 775 9.32 -7.33 -28.84
C LEU A 775 9.72 -6.02 -29.51
N ASN A 776 8.75 -5.23 -29.95
CA ASN A 776 8.95 -3.87 -30.44
C ASN A 776 8.94 -2.90 -29.24
N PRO A 777 10.06 -2.21 -28.92
CA PRO A 777 10.12 -1.29 -27.78
C PRO A 777 9.15 -0.10 -27.84
N ARG A 778 8.55 0.16 -29.02
CA ARG A 778 7.52 1.18 -29.24
C ARG A 778 6.12 0.69 -28.92
N LYS A 779 5.93 -0.62 -28.74
CA LYS A 779 4.64 -1.25 -28.43
C LYS A 779 4.54 -1.53 -26.94
N GLN A 780 3.31 -1.62 -26.44
CA GLN A 780 3.05 -2.09 -25.08
C GLN A 780 2.68 -3.56 -25.12
N TYR A 781 3.18 -4.33 -24.16
CA TYR A 781 2.85 -5.73 -24.02
C TYR A 781 2.14 -6.00 -22.69
N ARG A 782 1.21 -6.96 -22.70
CA ARG A 782 0.59 -7.50 -21.49
C ARG A 782 0.81 -9.00 -21.44
N LEU A 783 1.21 -9.48 -20.27
CA LEU A 783 1.38 -10.89 -19.98
C LEU A 783 0.09 -11.44 -19.40
N GLY A 784 -0.55 -12.35 -20.11
CA GLY A 784 -1.59 -13.19 -19.57
C GLY A 784 -1.04 -14.55 -19.16
N PHE A 785 -1.60 -15.15 -18.12
CA PHE A 785 -1.26 -16.52 -17.72
C PHE A 785 -2.36 -17.17 -16.89
N SER A 786 -2.35 -18.48 -16.79
CA SER A 786 -3.19 -19.28 -15.90
C SER A 786 -2.35 -20.16 -14.98
N TRP A 787 -2.77 -20.33 -13.73
CA TRP A 787 -2.04 -21.12 -12.72
C TRP A 787 -2.96 -21.60 -11.58
N TRP A 788 -2.60 -22.68 -10.90
CA TRP A 788 -3.36 -23.25 -9.79
C TRP A 788 -2.64 -24.36 -9.04
N ASP A 789 -3.11 -24.63 -7.82
CA ASP A 789 -2.66 -25.66 -6.91
C ASP A 789 -3.62 -26.86 -6.94
N TYR A 790 -3.64 -27.57 -8.07
CA TYR A 790 -4.59 -28.65 -8.31
C TYR A 790 -4.60 -29.72 -7.20
N ASP A 791 -3.43 -30.09 -6.71
CA ASP A 791 -3.16 -31.15 -5.74
C ASP A 791 -3.04 -30.69 -4.27
N HIS A 792 -3.32 -29.42 -3.98
CA HIS A 792 -3.39 -28.86 -2.61
C HIS A 792 -2.09 -28.98 -1.82
N ASP A 793 -1.01 -28.47 -2.41
CA ASP A 793 0.33 -28.44 -1.82
C ASP A 793 0.68 -27.05 -1.25
N ASP A 794 -0.37 -26.30 -0.87
CA ASP A 794 -0.35 -24.94 -0.34
C ASP A 794 0.53 -23.97 -1.15
N ARG A 795 0.48 -24.10 -2.49
CA ARG A 795 1.42 -23.37 -3.35
C ARG A 795 1.13 -21.88 -3.35
N ALA A 796 2.20 -21.08 -3.25
CA ALA A 796 2.14 -19.64 -3.50
C ALA A 796 3.26 -19.23 -4.47
N GLY A 797 2.91 -18.36 -5.41
CA GLY A 797 3.84 -17.87 -6.43
C GLY A 797 3.90 -16.35 -6.52
N SER A 798 5.01 -15.83 -7.05
CA SER A 798 5.17 -14.43 -7.49
C SER A 798 5.57 -14.38 -8.96
N VAL A 799 5.37 -13.23 -9.61
CA VAL A 799 5.73 -13.02 -11.03
C VAL A 799 6.68 -11.85 -11.15
N TRP A 800 7.75 -12.05 -11.89
CA TRP A 800 8.83 -11.08 -12.08
C TRP A 800 9.11 -10.92 -13.58
N ALA A 801 9.51 -9.72 -13.97
CA ALA A 801 10.06 -9.45 -15.29
C ALA A 801 11.44 -8.82 -15.15
N ALA A 802 12.35 -9.19 -16.05
CA ALA A 802 13.69 -8.66 -16.11
C ALA A 802 14.10 -8.34 -17.55
N THR A 803 15.05 -7.42 -17.70
CA THR A 803 15.70 -7.18 -19.00
C THR A 803 16.36 -8.46 -19.51
N GLY A 804 16.54 -8.61 -20.83
CA GLY A 804 16.98 -9.88 -21.45
C GLY A 804 18.18 -10.61 -20.81
N GLN A 805 19.12 -9.91 -20.15
CA GLN A 805 20.24 -10.49 -19.39
C GLN A 805 20.10 -10.45 -17.85
N GLY A 806 18.94 -10.08 -17.31
CA GLY A 806 18.69 -10.06 -15.86
C GLY A 806 19.30 -8.88 -15.11
N GLN A 807 19.72 -7.82 -15.81
CA GLN A 807 20.43 -6.67 -15.23
C GLN A 807 19.52 -5.72 -14.44
N ARG A 808 18.23 -5.63 -14.83
CA ARG A 808 17.19 -4.92 -14.09
C ARG A 808 15.97 -5.82 -14.01
N GLU A 809 15.40 -5.92 -12.82
CA GLU A 809 14.29 -6.81 -12.50
C GLU A 809 13.24 -6.08 -11.67
N THR A 810 11.97 -6.34 -11.98
CA THR A 810 10.80 -5.76 -11.31
C THR A 810 9.80 -6.87 -10.99
N ARG A 811 9.24 -6.85 -9.78
CA ARG A 811 8.16 -7.75 -9.38
C ARG A 811 6.83 -7.25 -9.93
N LEU A 812 6.21 -8.03 -10.82
CA LEU A 812 4.91 -7.73 -11.44
C LEU A 812 3.74 -8.22 -10.59
N LEU A 813 3.91 -9.34 -9.88
CA LEU A 813 2.93 -9.89 -8.95
C LEU A 813 3.64 -10.35 -7.69
N ALA A 814 3.22 -9.86 -6.53
CA ALA A 814 3.73 -10.27 -5.23
C ALA A 814 3.23 -11.68 -4.84
N ARG A 815 3.73 -12.24 -3.73
CA ARG A 815 3.31 -13.55 -3.19
C ARG A 815 1.80 -13.71 -3.26
N THR A 816 1.36 -14.69 -4.05
CA THR A 816 -0.05 -14.99 -4.32
C THR A 816 -0.26 -16.49 -4.09
N ALA A 817 -1.13 -16.85 -3.14
CA ALA A 817 -1.57 -18.24 -3.00
C ALA A 817 -2.33 -18.69 -4.25
N LEU A 818 -2.05 -19.90 -4.72
CA LEU A 818 -2.65 -20.48 -5.92
C LEU A 818 -4.01 -21.11 -5.57
N PRO A 819 -5.04 -20.96 -6.42
CA PRO A 819 -6.34 -21.59 -6.16
C PRO A 819 -6.19 -23.10 -6.06
N SER A 820 -6.77 -23.70 -5.03
CA SER A 820 -6.56 -25.11 -4.76
C SER A 820 -7.78 -25.99 -5.04
N GLN A 821 -7.61 -26.99 -5.89
CA GLN A 821 -8.69 -27.89 -6.26
C GLN A 821 -8.91 -28.99 -5.22
N ALA A 822 -7.86 -29.73 -4.84
CA ALA A 822 -7.96 -30.66 -3.73
C ALA A 822 -8.21 -29.87 -2.42
N GLY A 823 -9.11 -30.36 -1.57
CA GLY A 823 -9.46 -29.68 -0.31
C GLY A 823 -10.40 -28.48 -0.41
N ARG A 824 -10.36 -27.65 -1.47
CA ARG A 824 -11.18 -26.42 -1.58
C ARG A 824 -12.03 -26.27 -2.85
N HIS A 825 -11.87 -27.17 -3.82
CA HIS A 825 -12.66 -27.20 -5.07
C HIS A 825 -12.58 -25.92 -5.92
N GLU A 826 -11.44 -25.22 -5.90
CA GLU A 826 -11.23 -23.97 -6.64
C GLU A 826 -10.73 -24.22 -8.08
N LYS A 827 -11.13 -23.33 -9.01
CA LYS A 827 -10.75 -23.41 -10.43
C LYS A 827 -9.44 -22.67 -10.73
N PRO A 828 -8.76 -22.96 -11.86
CA PRO A 828 -7.57 -22.23 -12.30
C PRO A 828 -7.76 -20.71 -12.30
N ALA A 829 -6.80 -19.98 -11.76
CA ALA A 829 -6.81 -18.52 -11.81
C ALA A 829 -6.11 -18.05 -13.09
N GLU A 830 -6.81 -17.22 -13.86
CA GLU A 830 -6.19 -16.46 -14.95
C GLU A 830 -5.88 -15.04 -14.49
N LYS A 831 -4.71 -14.52 -14.87
CA LYS A 831 -4.31 -13.13 -14.61
C LYS A 831 -3.76 -12.49 -15.88
N THR A 832 -3.88 -11.16 -15.96
CA THR A 832 -3.22 -10.35 -16.98
C THR A 832 -2.49 -9.20 -16.30
N LEU A 833 -1.21 -9.03 -16.62
CA LEU A 833 -0.31 -8.04 -16.04
C LEU A 833 0.28 -7.16 -17.14
N ASP A 834 0.44 -5.86 -16.89
CA ASP A 834 1.17 -4.96 -17.77
C ASP A 834 2.68 -5.25 -17.70
N LEU A 835 3.34 -5.40 -18.86
CA LEU A 835 4.79 -5.54 -18.93
C LEU A 835 5.46 -4.16 -19.06
N PRO A 836 6.36 -3.78 -18.14
CA PRO A 836 7.03 -2.48 -18.19
C PRO A 836 7.87 -2.31 -19.46
N ARG A 837 7.76 -1.16 -20.13
CA ARG A 837 8.44 -0.90 -21.42
C ARG A 837 9.94 -0.80 -21.27
N GLU A 838 10.39 -0.26 -20.16
CA GLU A 838 11.79 -0.11 -19.79
C GLU A 838 12.54 -1.44 -19.63
N LEU A 839 11.81 -2.56 -19.49
CA LEU A 839 12.39 -3.90 -19.41
C LEU A 839 12.52 -4.59 -20.78
N GLN A 840 11.99 -4.00 -21.86
CA GLN A 840 12.02 -4.53 -23.23
C GLN A 840 13.34 -4.23 -23.97
N ALA A 841 14.48 -4.26 -23.25
CA ALA A 841 15.79 -3.94 -23.81
C ALA A 841 16.15 -4.93 -24.93
N ASP A 842 16.60 -4.41 -26.08
CA ASP A 842 16.95 -5.17 -27.29
C ASP A 842 15.84 -6.09 -27.82
N GLY A 843 14.57 -5.74 -27.56
CA GLY A 843 13.41 -6.52 -27.98
C GLY A 843 13.29 -7.87 -27.27
N ARG A 844 13.88 -8.00 -26.08
CA ARG A 844 13.84 -9.21 -25.25
C ARG A 844 13.47 -8.90 -23.81
N MET A 845 12.76 -9.81 -23.17
CA MET A 845 12.41 -9.75 -21.76
C MET A 845 12.35 -11.16 -21.18
N ARG A 846 12.82 -11.33 -19.94
CA ARG A 846 12.67 -12.58 -19.19
C ARG A 846 11.54 -12.46 -18.19
N ILE A 847 10.66 -13.45 -18.16
CA ILE A 847 9.50 -13.52 -17.27
C ILE A 847 9.67 -14.74 -16.37
N SER A 848 9.65 -14.55 -15.06
CA SER A 848 9.86 -15.63 -14.09
C SER A 848 8.68 -15.74 -13.12
N PHE A 849 8.09 -16.91 -13.04
CA PHE A 849 7.15 -17.31 -12.00
C PHE A 849 7.95 -17.98 -10.90
N ARG A 850 7.98 -17.42 -9.69
CA ARG A 850 8.84 -17.86 -8.60
C ARG A 850 8.03 -18.47 -7.46
N LYS A 851 8.61 -19.45 -6.80
CA LYS A 851 8.04 -20.08 -5.61
C LYS A 851 8.19 -19.15 -4.42
N GLU A 852 7.07 -18.88 -3.77
CA GLU A 852 7.01 -18.14 -2.52
C GLU A 852 6.63 -19.07 -1.36
N ASP A 853 5.84 -20.12 -1.64
CA ASP A 853 5.46 -21.15 -0.67
C ASP A 853 4.98 -22.44 -1.36
N GLY A 854 4.86 -23.53 -0.62
CA GLY A 854 4.50 -24.86 -1.13
C GLY A 854 5.65 -25.57 -1.85
N ALA A 855 5.36 -26.69 -2.53
CA ALA A 855 6.44 -27.54 -3.06
C ALA A 855 7.16 -26.98 -4.29
N ASN A 856 6.41 -26.52 -5.29
CA ASN A 856 6.94 -26.08 -6.59
C ASN A 856 6.05 -24.99 -7.24
N VAL A 857 6.53 -24.41 -8.33
CA VAL A 857 5.80 -23.47 -9.18
C VAL A 857 5.12 -24.24 -10.31
N VAL A 858 3.87 -23.92 -10.61
CA VAL A 858 3.09 -24.51 -11.71
C VAL A 858 2.36 -23.41 -12.49
N VAL A 859 2.38 -23.49 -13.82
CA VAL A 859 1.76 -22.51 -14.74
C VAL A 859 1.09 -23.28 -15.88
N SER A 860 -0.20 -23.08 -16.10
CA SER A 860 -1.00 -23.81 -17.10
C SER A 860 -0.93 -23.23 -18.51
N GLU A 861 -1.04 -21.92 -18.65
CA GLU A 861 -0.99 -21.26 -19.95
C GLU A 861 -0.29 -19.91 -19.79
N VAL A 862 0.40 -19.43 -20.82
CA VAL A 862 1.04 -18.11 -20.86
C VAL A 862 0.84 -17.47 -22.22
N TRP A 863 0.45 -16.20 -22.27
CA TRP A 863 0.24 -15.48 -23.53
C TRP A 863 0.66 -14.02 -23.47
N LEU A 864 0.93 -13.45 -24.63
CA LEU A 864 1.27 -12.04 -24.81
C LEU A 864 0.23 -11.34 -25.68
N TYR A 865 -0.24 -10.21 -25.17
CA TYR A 865 -0.96 -9.21 -25.95
C TYR A 865 -0.02 -8.07 -26.34
N GLU A 866 -0.13 -7.56 -27.57
CA GLU A 866 0.58 -6.39 -28.09
C GLU A 866 -0.41 -5.26 -28.37
N SER A 867 -0.05 -4.02 -28.07
CA SER A 867 -0.88 -2.86 -28.39
C SER A 867 -0.99 -2.63 -29.91
N GLU A 868 -2.18 -2.32 -30.40
CA GLU A 868 -2.40 -2.04 -31.82
C GLU A 868 -1.74 -0.71 -32.25
N ALA A 869 -1.72 0.29 -31.35
CA ALA A 869 -1.00 1.55 -31.56
C ALA A 869 0.49 1.43 -31.21
N GLU A 870 1.37 2.02 -32.02
CA GLU A 870 2.75 2.33 -31.62
C GLU A 870 2.75 3.57 -30.73
N GLY A 871 3.35 3.45 -29.55
CA GLY A 871 3.73 4.59 -28.74
C GLY A 871 5.06 5.16 -29.21
N THR A 872 5.35 6.41 -28.84
CA THR A 872 6.67 7.01 -29.07
C THR A 872 7.76 6.20 -28.35
N ALA A 873 8.88 5.95 -29.04
CA ALA A 873 10.01 5.22 -28.48
C ALA A 873 10.58 5.98 -27.25
N PRO A 874 10.98 5.29 -26.18
CA PRO A 874 11.70 5.94 -25.10
C PRO A 874 13.08 6.37 -25.61
N THR A 875 13.30 7.67 -25.76
CA THR A 875 14.65 8.21 -25.97
C THR A 875 15.48 7.97 -24.72
N ASN A 876 16.55 7.21 -24.90
CA ASN A 876 17.46 6.76 -23.87
C ASN A 876 18.28 7.95 -23.34
N THR A 877 17.71 8.73 -22.42
CA THR A 877 18.42 9.73 -21.58
C THR A 877 17.48 10.28 -20.52
N GLN A 878 17.22 9.51 -19.46
CA GLN A 878 16.87 10.06 -18.15
C GLN A 878 17.09 9.00 -17.07
N ALA A 879 18.20 9.16 -16.34
CA ALA A 879 18.40 8.52 -15.06
C ALA A 879 17.33 9.05 -14.07
N ALA A 880 16.80 8.12 -13.25
CA ALA A 880 15.96 8.30 -12.07
C ALA A 880 15.11 9.60 -11.98
N ALA A 881 13.79 9.48 -12.15
CA ALA A 881 12.82 10.50 -11.79
C ALA A 881 11.69 9.90 -10.90
N PRO A 882 11.07 10.73 -10.03
CA PRO A 882 10.44 10.32 -8.76
C PRO A 882 8.98 9.85 -8.90
N ALA A 883 8.38 9.46 -7.76
CA ALA A 883 6.99 8.99 -7.61
C ALA A 883 5.98 9.72 -8.53
N GLN A 884 5.17 8.96 -9.28
CA GLN A 884 4.14 9.50 -10.17
C GLN A 884 3.08 10.29 -9.39
N GLU A 885 2.76 11.49 -9.89
CA GLU A 885 1.59 12.28 -9.47
C GLU A 885 0.28 11.55 -9.77
N PRO A 886 -0.76 11.70 -8.92
CA PRO A 886 -2.06 11.05 -9.11
C PRO A 886 -2.72 11.50 -10.42
N GLN A 887 -3.18 10.53 -11.23
CA GLN A 887 -3.81 10.81 -12.51
C GLN A 887 -5.10 11.65 -12.39
N PRO A 888 -5.36 12.57 -13.34
CA PRO A 888 -6.62 13.29 -13.41
C PRO A 888 -7.80 12.36 -13.75
N ILE A 889 -8.98 12.73 -13.22
CA ILE A 889 -10.25 12.02 -13.33
C ILE A 889 -10.61 11.75 -14.80
N ALA A 890 -10.54 10.49 -15.26
CA ALA A 890 -11.20 10.07 -16.49
C ALA A 890 -12.73 10.15 -16.33
N ALA A 891 -13.41 10.72 -17.33
CA ALA A 891 -14.86 10.94 -17.34
C ALA A 891 -15.62 9.62 -17.53
N GLN A 892 -16.34 9.19 -16.49
CA GLN A 892 -17.43 8.22 -16.62
C GLN A 892 -18.73 8.98 -16.91
N PRO A 893 -19.73 8.35 -17.57
CA PRO A 893 -20.98 9.02 -17.92
C PRO A 893 -21.68 9.54 -16.67
N THR A 894 -21.86 10.87 -16.61
CA THR A 894 -22.46 11.55 -15.46
C THR A 894 -23.96 11.32 -15.43
N ASN A 895 -24.50 10.86 -14.31
CA ASN A 895 -25.96 10.81 -14.10
C ASN A 895 -26.47 12.26 -13.84
N PRO A 896 -27.23 12.87 -14.76
CA PRO A 896 -27.68 14.26 -14.62
C PRO A 896 -28.66 14.48 -13.46
N ASN A 897 -29.22 13.41 -12.88
CA ASN A 897 -30.14 13.46 -11.74
C ASN A 897 -29.47 13.21 -10.39
N ALA A 898 -28.14 13.07 -10.34
CA ALA A 898 -27.44 12.82 -9.09
C ALA A 898 -27.26 14.12 -8.28
N GLU A 899 -27.67 14.07 -7.01
CA GLU A 899 -27.48 15.17 -6.04
C GLU A 899 -26.13 15.09 -5.33
N ALA A 900 -25.51 13.90 -5.25
CA ALA A 900 -24.20 13.71 -4.64
C ALA A 900 -23.32 12.70 -5.38
N ARG A 901 -22.03 13.02 -5.54
CA ARG A 901 -21.00 12.10 -6.04
C ARG A 901 -20.40 11.29 -4.91
N VAL A 902 -20.35 9.97 -5.08
CA VAL A 902 -19.77 9.06 -4.09
C VAL A 902 -18.60 8.33 -4.71
N LEU A 903 -17.47 8.37 -4.02
CA LEU A 903 -16.28 7.61 -4.38
C LEU A 903 -16.22 6.32 -3.56
N ILE A 904 -16.38 5.16 -4.19
CA ILE A 904 -15.99 3.89 -3.59
C ILE A 904 -14.49 3.72 -3.81
N LEU A 905 -13.73 3.82 -2.73
CA LEU A 905 -12.32 3.49 -2.72
C LEU A 905 -12.15 2.03 -2.34
N THR A 906 -11.49 1.29 -3.20
CA THR A 906 -11.20 -0.13 -3.04
C THR A 906 -9.81 -0.40 -3.62
N GLY A 907 -9.44 -1.68 -3.77
CA GLY A 907 -8.21 -2.06 -4.43
C GLY A 907 -7.13 -2.36 -3.43
N LEU A 908 -7.22 -3.57 -2.87
CA LEU A 908 -6.13 -4.29 -2.24
C LEU A 908 -6.63 -5.71 -1.95
N GLU A 909 -6.08 -6.69 -2.67
CA GLU A 909 -6.47 -8.10 -2.51
C GLU A 909 -6.05 -8.62 -1.14
N TYR A 910 -7.02 -9.16 -0.40
CA TYR A 910 -6.82 -9.82 0.88
C TYR A 910 -7.81 -11.00 1.03
N PRO A 911 -7.36 -12.20 1.44
CA PRO A 911 -8.22 -13.38 1.51
C PRO A 911 -9.51 -13.23 2.35
N GLY A 912 -9.47 -12.41 3.41
CA GLY A 912 -10.64 -12.12 4.26
C GLY A 912 -11.48 -10.91 3.81
N HIS A 913 -11.14 -10.27 2.69
CA HIS A 913 -11.86 -9.10 2.16
C HIS A 913 -11.93 -9.15 0.64
N LYS A 914 -12.98 -9.79 0.12
CA LYS A 914 -13.18 -10.04 -1.32
C LYS A 914 -13.71 -8.81 -2.04
N TRP A 915 -12.91 -7.74 -2.09
CA TRP A 915 -13.35 -6.45 -2.60
C TRP A 915 -13.83 -6.47 -4.06
N LYS A 916 -13.31 -7.38 -4.90
CA LYS A 916 -13.78 -7.58 -6.28
C LYS A 916 -15.20 -8.10 -6.37
N GLU A 917 -15.70 -8.73 -5.31
CA GLU A 917 -17.08 -9.18 -5.18
C GLU A 917 -17.91 -8.14 -4.41
N THR A 918 -17.38 -7.64 -3.29
CA THR A 918 -18.12 -6.71 -2.41
C THR A 918 -18.23 -5.30 -2.97
N ALA A 919 -17.23 -4.78 -3.68
CA ALA A 919 -17.28 -3.42 -4.25
C ALA A 919 -18.30 -3.29 -5.39
N PRO A 920 -18.43 -4.23 -6.35
CA PRO A 920 -19.52 -4.19 -7.33
C PRO A 920 -20.90 -4.34 -6.69
N ALA A 921 -21.05 -5.25 -5.73
CA ALA A 921 -22.32 -5.45 -5.02
C ALA A 921 -22.73 -4.18 -4.23
N LEU A 922 -21.76 -3.56 -3.55
CA LEU A 922 -21.96 -2.29 -2.85
C LEU A 922 -22.27 -1.15 -3.83
N ALA A 923 -21.57 -1.09 -4.97
CA ALA A 923 -21.83 -0.08 -5.99
C ALA A 923 -23.24 -0.23 -6.59
N GLU A 924 -23.65 -1.45 -6.93
CA GLU A 924 -25.00 -1.75 -7.44
C GLU A 924 -26.08 -1.40 -6.42
N LEU A 925 -25.87 -1.77 -5.16
CA LEU A 925 -26.75 -1.42 -4.04
C LEU A 925 -26.92 0.10 -3.93
N LEU A 926 -25.82 0.84 -3.91
CA LEU A 926 -25.84 2.29 -3.75
C LEU A 926 -26.46 3.00 -4.96
N ARG A 927 -26.27 2.46 -6.18
CA ARG A 927 -26.90 2.98 -7.41
C ARG A 927 -28.44 2.88 -7.41
N LYS A 928 -29.04 2.05 -6.55
CA LYS A 928 -30.50 2.02 -6.36
C LYS A 928 -31.04 3.36 -5.83
N ASP A 929 -30.21 4.14 -5.13
CA ASP A 929 -30.51 5.55 -4.86
C ASP A 929 -30.01 6.39 -6.04
N THR A 930 -30.91 6.73 -6.96
CA THR A 930 -30.59 7.45 -8.20
C THR A 930 -30.02 8.85 -7.97
N ARG A 931 -30.09 9.38 -6.74
CA ARG A 931 -29.46 10.64 -6.32
C ARG A 931 -27.97 10.50 -6.08
N LEU A 932 -27.44 9.27 -5.98
CA LEU A 932 -26.02 9.00 -5.78
C LEU A 932 -25.34 8.64 -7.11
N GLU A 933 -24.34 9.41 -7.50
CA GLU A 933 -23.44 9.08 -8.61
C GLU A 933 -22.24 8.30 -8.08
N ILE A 934 -22.19 6.99 -8.35
CA ILE A 934 -21.16 6.10 -7.80
C ILE A 934 -19.98 5.96 -8.75
N ARG A 935 -18.80 6.40 -8.31
CA ARG A 935 -17.51 6.16 -8.95
C ARG A 935 -16.73 5.14 -8.13
N VAL A 936 -16.20 4.11 -8.78
CA VAL A 936 -15.30 3.13 -8.13
C VAL A 936 -13.87 3.45 -8.54
N VAL A 937 -12.97 3.49 -7.56
CA VAL A 937 -11.52 3.61 -7.77
C VAL A 937 -10.83 2.47 -7.04
N GLU A 938 -10.07 1.70 -7.80
CA GLU A 938 -9.37 0.49 -7.35
C GLU A 938 -7.88 0.75 -7.03
N ASP A 939 -7.46 2.02 -6.99
CA ASP A 939 -6.13 2.41 -6.57
C ASP A 939 -6.21 3.36 -5.35
N PRO A 940 -5.80 2.89 -4.17
CA PRO A 940 -5.74 3.70 -2.94
C PRO A 940 -4.86 4.93 -3.04
N ALA A 941 -3.89 4.96 -3.97
CA ALA A 941 -3.05 6.14 -4.23
C ALA A 941 -3.89 7.35 -4.69
N PHE A 942 -5.11 7.12 -5.18
CA PHE A 942 -6.04 8.20 -5.49
C PHE A 942 -6.42 9.06 -4.27
N LEU A 943 -6.23 8.57 -3.04
CA LEU A 943 -6.39 9.40 -1.86
C LEU A 943 -5.43 10.61 -1.84
N ALA A 944 -4.30 10.54 -2.54
CA ALA A 944 -3.40 11.69 -2.70
C ALA A 944 -3.95 12.75 -3.68
N SER A 945 -5.10 12.51 -4.32
CA SER A 945 -5.72 13.48 -5.23
C SER A 945 -6.33 14.65 -4.46
N PRO A 946 -6.13 15.91 -4.90
CA PRO A 946 -6.84 17.07 -4.33
C PRO A 946 -8.35 17.03 -4.61
N ASP A 947 -8.80 16.16 -5.52
CA ASP A 947 -10.19 16.07 -5.97
C ASP A 947 -11.11 15.33 -5.01
N LEU A 948 -10.60 14.77 -3.90
CA LEU A 948 -11.44 14.13 -2.88
C LEU A 948 -12.57 15.04 -2.37
N LYS A 949 -12.30 16.35 -2.32
CA LYS A 949 -13.23 17.40 -1.89
C LYS A 949 -14.43 17.58 -2.84
N LYS A 950 -14.35 17.06 -4.07
CA LYS A 950 -15.42 17.10 -5.08
C LYS A 950 -16.47 16.00 -4.87
N PHE A 951 -16.20 15.03 -4.01
CA PHE A 951 -17.16 13.98 -3.66
C PHE A 951 -17.98 14.39 -2.43
N GLY A 952 -19.28 14.08 -2.47
CA GLY A 952 -20.17 14.21 -1.33
C GLY A 952 -19.87 13.16 -0.25
N ALA A 953 -19.44 11.96 -0.63
CA ALA A 953 -18.93 10.96 0.31
C ALA A 953 -17.84 10.06 -0.30
N ILE A 954 -16.97 9.54 0.55
CA ILE A 954 -15.99 8.49 0.24
C ILE A 954 -16.41 7.23 0.98
N VAL A 955 -16.64 6.15 0.25
CA VAL A 955 -16.93 4.82 0.78
C VAL A 955 -15.64 4.01 0.74
N MET A 956 -15.03 3.79 1.90
CA MET A 956 -13.86 2.95 2.04
C MET A 956 -14.30 1.48 2.14
N ASN A 957 -14.11 0.76 1.04
CA ASN A 957 -14.19 -0.70 0.97
C ASN A 957 -12.77 -1.26 0.82
N TYR A 958 -11.88 -0.87 1.73
CA TYR A 958 -10.44 -0.91 1.56
C TYR A 958 -9.72 -1.28 2.86
N MET A 959 -8.65 -2.08 2.77
CA MET A 959 -7.76 -2.37 3.89
C MET A 959 -6.30 -2.38 3.43
N ASN A 960 -5.39 -1.96 4.32
CA ASN A 960 -3.95 -1.95 4.07
C ASN A 960 -3.05 -2.32 5.27
N TRP A 961 -3.49 -3.10 6.26
CA TRP A 961 -2.66 -3.34 7.44
C TRP A 961 -1.28 -4.00 7.14
N GLU A 962 -1.15 -4.74 6.02
CA GLU A 962 0.14 -5.33 5.56
C GLU A 962 0.92 -4.47 4.55
N LYS A 963 0.29 -3.49 3.90
CA LYS A 963 0.93 -2.61 2.91
C LYS A 963 1.02 -1.18 3.43
N PRO A 964 2.17 -0.48 3.29
CA PRO A 964 2.28 0.90 3.74
C PRO A 964 1.14 1.73 3.16
N ASP A 965 0.57 2.61 3.97
CA ASP A 965 -0.46 3.52 3.49
C ASP A 965 0.05 4.38 2.33
N PRO A 966 -0.85 4.94 1.49
CA PRO A 966 -0.46 5.59 0.23
C PRO A 966 0.35 6.89 0.37
N GLY A 967 0.87 7.19 1.57
CA GLY A 967 1.77 8.30 1.84
C GLY A 967 1.10 9.50 2.51
N GLU A 968 1.92 10.49 2.85
CA GLU A 968 1.50 11.68 3.60
C GLU A 968 0.45 12.53 2.87
N ALA A 969 0.54 12.63 1.54
CA ALA A 969 -0.43 13.33 0.71
C ALA A 969 -1.83 12.71 0.82
N ALA A 970 -1.92 11.38 0.81
CA ALA A 970 -3.18 10.65 0.97
C ALA A 970 -3.80 10.86 2.35
N ARG A 971 -2.99 10.81 3.42
CA ARG A 971 -3.44 11.08 4.80
C ARG A 971 -3.96 12.52 4.92
N THR A 972 -3.23 13.48 4.37
CA THR A 972 -3.56 14.90 4.45
C THR A 972 -4.86 15.19 3.70
N ASN A 973 -4.98 14.73 2.44
CA ASN A 973 -6.16 15.01 1.62
C ASN A 973 -7.42 14.32 2.14
N LEU A 974 -7.32 13.07 2.61
CA LEU A 974 -8.46 12.39 3.23
C LEU A 974 -8.93 13.12 4.49
N LYS A 975 -7.99 13.49 5.37
CA LYS A 975 -8.29 14.28 6.58
C LYS A 975 -8.97 15.60 6.23
N GLU A 976 -8.41 16.36 5.29
CA GLU A 976 -8.93 17.66 4.90
C GLU A 976 -10.29 17.57 4.21
N ALA A 977 -10.49 16.58 3.33
CA ALA A 977 -11.78 16.38 2.66
C ALA A 977 -12.88 16.08 3.68
N VAL A 978 -12.63 15.13 4.60
CA VAL A 978 -13.63 14.78 5.62
C VAL A 978 -13.85 15.94 6.58
N ALA A 979 -12.80 16.56 7.11
CA ALA A 979 -12.93 17.74 7.95
C ALA A 979 -13.66 18.90 7.25
N GLY A 980 -13.51 19.02 5.93
CA GLY A 980 -14.12 20.05 5.08
C GLY A 980 -15.59 19.81 4.72
N GLY A 981 -16.12 18.61 4.92
CA GLY A 981 -17.53 18.30 4.69
C GLY A 981 -17.82 17.09 3.82
N THR A 982 -16.80 16.47 3.20
CA THR A 982 -16.98 15.20 2.49
C THR A 982 -17.33 14.10 3.50
N GLY A 983 -18.41 13.36 3.25
CA GLY A 983 -18.79 12.23 4.08
C GLY A 983 -17.77 11.09 4.00
N LEU A 984 -17.70 10.26 5.04
CA LEU A 984 -16.90 9.04 5.03
C LEU A 984 -17.76 7.85 5.43
N VAL A 985 -17.67 6.76 4.67
CA VAL A 985 -18.34 5.50 4.97
C VAL A 985 -17.27 4.42 5.13
N LEU A 986 -17.25 3.74 6.28
CA LEU A 986 -16.37 2.60 6.53
C LEU A 986 -17.18 1.31 6.45
N VAL A 987 -16.70 0.39 5.61
CA VAL A 987 -17.32 -0.91 5.33
C VAL A 987 -16.52 -1.99 6.04
N HIS A 988 -17.12 -2.68 7.01
CA HIS A 988 -16.62 -3.90 7.66
C HIS A 988 -15.12 -3.88 7.95
N PHE A 989 -14.32 -4.38 7.01
CA PHE A 989 -12.86 -4.51 7.11
C PHE A 989 -12.08 -3.19 7.09
N ALA A 990 -12.70 -2.08 6.67
CA ALA A 990 -12.08 -0.77 6.59
C ALA A 990 -11.65 -0.19 7.95
N CYS A 991 -12.18 -0.72 9.05
CA CYS A 991 -11.71 -0.42 10.40
C CYS A 991 -10.25 -0.86 10.66
N GLY A 992 -9.70 -1.75 9.83
CA GLY A 992 -8.31 -2.20 9.88
C GLY A 992 -7.35 -1.35 9.04
N ALA A 993 -7.83 -0.31 8.35
CA ALA A 993 -6.97 0.57 7.55
C ALA A 993 -6.11 1.50 8.43
N PHE A 994 -4.94 1.86 7.92
CA PHE A 994 -4.06 2.91 8.46
C PHE A 994 -3.72 2.78 9.96
N GLN A 995 -3.46 1.57 10.45
CA GLN A 995 -3.17 1.34 11.88
C GLN A 995 -1.99 2.15 12.45
N GLY A 996 -1.05 2.60 11.61
CA GLY A 996 0.05 3.49 12.00
C GLY A 996 -0.30 4.98 12.05
N TRP A 997 -1.56 5.37 11.81
CA TRP A 997 -2.01 6.76 11.72
C TRP A 997 -3.04 7.10 12.81
N PRO A 998 -2.62 7.68 13.96
CA PRO A 998 -3.52 7.96 15.09
C PRO A 998 -4.72 8.86 14.77
N GLU A 999 -4.60 9.76 13.79
CA GLU A 999 -5.72 10.61 13.37
C GLU A 999 -6.81 9.80 12.66
N PHE A 1000 -6.46 8.72 11.94
CA PHE A 1000 -7.48 7.88 11.32
C PHE A 1000 -8.39 7.23 12.37
N VAL A 1001 -7.85 6.87 13.54
CA VAL A 1001 -8.65 6.39 14.67
C VAL A 1001 -9.68 7.42 15.09
N LYS A 1002 -9.31 8.70 15.09
CA LYS A 1002 -10.23 9.81 15.39
C LYS A 1002 -11.30 9.98 14.32
N ILE A 1003 -10.91 9.86 13.04
CA ILE A 1003 -11.81 9.97 11.88
C ILE A 1003 -12.81 8.80 11.83
N ALA A 1004 -12.34 7.57 11.99
CA ALA A 1004 -13.13 6.34 11.90
C ALA A 1004 -13.96 6.06 13.16
N GLY A 1005 -13.59 6.69 14.29
CA GLY A 1005 -14.24 6.57 15.60
C GLY A 1005 -13.85 5.29 16.35
N ARG A 1006 -13.89 4.14 15.68
CA ARG A 1006 -13.39 2.87 16.18
C ARG A 1006 -12.59 2.14 15.10
N VAL A 1007 -11.49 1.52 15.48
CA VAL A 1007 -10.59 0.77 14.58
C VAL A 1007 -10.22 -0.59 15.17
N TRP A 1008 -9.74 -1.48 14.33
CA TRP A 1008 -9.28 -2.81 14.74
C TRP A 1008 -8.07 -2.72 15.67
N ASN A 1009 -8.17 -3.28 16.88
CA ASN A 1009 -7.06 -3.46 17.81
C ASN A 1009 -6.67 -4.94 17.91
N PRO A 1010 -5.44 -5.33 17.50
CA PRO A 1010 -4.98 -6.72 17.52
C PRO A 1010 -4.78 -7.31 18.93
N ARG A 1011 -4.78 -6.48 19.99
CA ARG A 1011 -4.71 -6.94 21.38
C ARG A 1011 -6.06 -7.39 21.93
N LEU A 1012 -7.15 -7.05 21.25
CA LEU A 1012 -8.50 -7.45 21.62
C LEU A 1012 -8.90 -8.70 20.84
N ARG A 1013 -9.89 -9.43 21.38
CA ARG A 1013 -10.47 -10.58 20.68
C ARG A 1013 -11.13 -10.09 19.39
N GLY A 1014 -10.76 -10.69 18.24
CA GLY A 1014 -11.23 -10.32 16.90
C GLY A 1014 -12.76 -10.23 16.79
N HIS A 1015 -13.40 -11.35 16.60
CA HIS A 1015 -14.86 -11.44 16.48
C HIS A 1015 -15.36 -12.73 17.12
N ASP A 1016 -16.67 -12.84 17.30
CA ASP A 1016 -17.29 -14.15 17.51
C ASP A 1016 -17.10 -15.04 16.25
N PRO A 1017 -17.14 -16.38 16.38
CA PRO A 1017 -17.15 -17.27 15.23
C PRO A 1017 -18.20 -16.83 14.21
N PHE A 1018 -17.81 -16.79 12.93
CA PHE A 1018 -18.70 -16.44 11.83
C PHE A 1018 -20.01 -17.23 11.93
N GLY A 1019 -21.14 -16.54 11.91
CA GLY A 1019 -22.42 -17.20 12.09
C GLY A 1019 -23.58 -16.23 12.30
N GLN A 1020 -24.76 -16.80 12.55
CA GLN A 1020 -25.98 -16.01 12.72
C GLN A 1020 -25.98 -15.28 14.07
N PHE A 1021 -26.38 -14.01 14.11
CA PHE A 1021 -26.69 -13.27 15.33
C PHE A 1021 -27.74 -12.18 15.07
N THR A 1022 -28.30 -11.64 16.16
CA THR A 1022 -29.31 -10.58 16.10
C THR A 1022 -28.66 -9.21 16.24
N VAL A 1023 -29.05 -8.29 15.37
CA VAL A 1023 -28.68 -6.87 15.42
C VAL A 1023 -29.88 -6.09 15.94
N ASP A 1024 -29.70 -5.44 17.09
CA ASP A 1024 -30.70 -4.63 17.76
C ASP A 1024 -30.54 -3.15 17.40
N ILE A 1025 -31.65 -2.49 17.09
CA ILE A 1025 -31.67 -1.05 16.81
C ILE A 1025 -31.61 -0.28 18.13
N ALA A 1026 -30.49 0.40 18.37
CA ALA A 1026 -30.24 1.14 19.61
C ALA A 1026 -30.87 2.54 19.61
N LYS A 1027 -31.05 3.15 18.42
CA LYS A 1027 -31.55 4.53 18.28
C LYS A 1027 -32.54 4.67 17.13
N ALA A 1028 -33.76 4.17 17.34
CA ALA A 1028 -34.78 3.99 16.30
C ALA A 1028 -35.29 5.29 15.64
N ASP A 1029 -35.02 6.46 16.22
CA ASP A 1029 -35.40 7.77 15.70
C ASP A 1029 -34.39 8.34 14.68
N HIS A 1030 -33.15 7.83 14.65
CA HIS A 1030 -32.12 8.30 13.71
C HIS A 1030 -32.52 7.98 12.25
N PRO A 1031 -32.39 8.93 11.31
CA PRO A 1031 -32.93 8.79 9.95
C PRO A 1031 -32.39 7.61 9.16
N ILE A 1032 -31.18 7.12 9.47
CA ILE A 1032 -30.61 5.91 8.85
C ILE A 1032 -31.40 4.65 9.22
N VAL A 1033 -31.77 4.49 10.49
CA VAL A 1033 -32.40 3.26 11.00
C VAL A 1033 -33.91 3.39 11.21
N LYS A 1034 -34.47 4.58 10.93
CA LYS A 1034 -35.88 4.86 11.15
C LYS A 1034 -36.77 3.87 10.42
N GLY A 1035 -37.59 3.14 11.18
CA GLY A 1035 -38.50 2.11 10.68
C GLY A 1035 -37.85 0.74 10.43
N LEU A 1036 -36.56 0.55 10.71
CA LEU A 1036 -35.96 -0.78 10.76
C LEU A 1036 -36.26 -1.44 12.12
N ALA A 1037 -36.67 -2.71 12.08
CA ALA A 1037 -36.76 -3.56 13.25
C ALA A 1037 -35.41 -4.22 13.54
N ALA A 1038 -35.26 -4.83 14.72
CA ALA A 1038 -34.17 -5.76 14.96
C ALA A 1038 -34.21 -6.90 13.92
N PHE A 1039 -33.05 -7.36 13.49
CA PHE A 1039 -32.95 -8.35 12.41
C PHE A 1039 -31.84 -9.35 12.69
N GLU A 1040 -32.00 -10.55 12.16
CA GLU A 1040 -30.92 -11.54 12.15
C GLU A 1040 -30.05 -11.36 10.93
N THR A 1041 -28.75 -11.60 11.08
CA THR A 1041 -27.79 -11.64 9.98
C THR A 1041 -26.75 -12.72 10.25
N THR A 1042 -26.10 -13.21 9.19
CA THR A 1042 -24.99 -14.16 9.28
C THR A 1042 -23.72 -13.44 8.84
N ASP A 1043 -22.86 -13.14 9.80
CA ASP A 1043 -21.69 -12.28 9.62
C ASP A 1043 -20.66 -12.51 10.74
N GLU A 1044 -19.65 -11.65 10.83
CA GLU A 1044 -18.70 -11.58 11.95
C GLU A 1044 -19.10 -10.49 12.95
N LEU A 1045 -19.45 -10.87 14.18
CA LEU A 1045 -19.69 -9.92 15.27
C LEU A 1045 -18.35 -9.46 15.84
N TYR A 1046 -17.89 -8.28 15.43
CA TYR A 1046 -16.60 -7.73 15.86
C TYR A 1046 -16.60 -7.31 17.33
N THR A 1047 -15.59 -7.79 18.06
CA THR A 1047 -15.34 -7.46 19.48
C THR A 1047 -14.01 -6.75 19.70
N CYS A 1048 -13.31 -6.45 18.61
CA CYS A 1048 -11.95 -5.94 18.55
C CYS A 1048 -11.84 -4.45 18.25
N LEU A 1049 -12.97 -3.74 18.17
CA LEU A 1049 -12.98 -2.34 17.79
C LEU A 1049 -12.77 -1.44 19.01
N GLU A 1050 -11.72 -0.61 18.95
CA GLU A 1050 -11.36 0.32 20.02
C GLU A 1050 -11.25 1.77 19.49
N GLY A 1051 -11.50 2.74 20.36
CA GLY A 1051 -11.32 4.16 20.09
C GLY A 1051 -12.04 5.01 21.14
N GLU A 1052 -11.56 6.23 21.33
CA GLU A 1052 -12.08 7.15 22.35
C GLU A 1052 -13.04 8.21 21.78
N THR A 1053 -13.06 8.40 20.44
CA THR A 1053 -13.94 9.39 19.81
C THR A 1053 -15.40 9.08 20.17
N PRO A 1054 -16.18 10.07 20.62
CA PRO A 1054 -17.61 9.87 20.84
C PRO A 1054 -18.29 9.40 19.55
N ILE A 1055 -19.04 8.30 19.66
CA ILE A 1055 -19.83 7.72 18.57
C ILE A 1055 -21.29 7.64 19.00
N GLU A 1056 -22.19 7.82 18.04
CA GLU A 1056 -23.61 7.58 18.22
C GLU A 1056 -23.94 6.19 17.67
N VAL A 1057 -24.19 5.25 18.57
CA VAL A 1057 -24.50 3.86 18.21
C VAL A 1057 -25.94 3.76 17.72
N LEU A 1058 -26.11 3.35 16.47
CA LEU A 1058 -27.41 3.18 15.82
C LEU A 1058 -27.93 1.74 15.95
N ALA A 1059 -27.02 0.76 15.88
CA ALA A 1059 -27.32 -0.64 16.10
C ALA A 1059 -26.18 -1.36 16.81
N LYS A 1060 -26.52 -2.38 17.59
CA LYS A 1060 -25.61 -3.18 18.40
C LYS A 1060 -25.94 -4.67 18.31
N ALA A 1061 -25.01 -5.53 18.73
CA ALA A 1061 -25.24 -6.96 18.88
C ALA A 1061 -24.56 -7.47 20.16
N THR A 1062 -25.17 -8.45 20.82
CA THR A 1062 -24.60 -9.08 22.02
C THR A 1062 -23.75 -10.29 21.63
N SER A 1063 -22.48 -10.31 22.06
CA SER A 1063 -21.59 -11.44 21.82
C SER A 1063 -22.12 -12.72 22.48
N LYS A 1064 -22.06 -13.84 21.75
CA LYS A 1064 -22.38 -15.17 22.25
C LYS A 1064 -21.31 -15.72 23.19
N ILE A 1065 -20.08 -15.21 23.10
CA ILE A 1065 -18.93 -15.65 23.89
C ILE A 1065 -18.88 -14.93 25.23
N ASP A 1066 -18.81 -13.59 25.23
CA ASP A 1066 -18.59 -12.80 26.45
C ASP A 1066 -19.84 -12.08 26.99
N ARG A 1067 -20.97 -12.19 26.26
CA ARG A 1067 -22.27 -11.61 26.65
C ARG A 1067 -22.30 -10.09 26.76
N LYS A 1068 -21.34 -9.38 26.14
CA LYS A 1068 -21.33 -7.92 26.07
C LYS A 1068 -21.94 -7.41 24.77
N ASP A 1069 -22.48 -6.20 24.83
CA ASP A 1069 -22.99 -5.49 23.66
C ASP A 1069 -21.85 -4.76 22.93
N TYR A 1070 -21.76 -4.98 21.62
CA TYR A 1070 -20.81 -4.31 20.74
C TYR A 1070 -21.51 -3.46 19.68
N PRO A 1071 -21.00 -2.25 19.36
CA PRO A 1071 -21.53 -1.42 18.30
C PRO A 1071 -21.34 -2.09 16.93
N MET A 1072 -22.44 -2.27 16.18
CA MET A 1072 -22.41 -2.84 14.82
C MET A 1072 -22.57 -1.75 13.76
N VAL A 1073 -23.33 -0.70 14.08
CA VAL A 1073 -23.54 0.46 13.20
C VAL A 1073 -23.50 1.71 14.05
N PHE A 1074 -22.68 2.68 13.66
CA PHE A 1074 -22.58 3.94 14.38
C PHE A 1074 -22.19 5.09 13.46
N VAL A 1075 -22.46 6.30 13.93
CA VAL A 1075 -22.08 7.53 13.24
C VAL A 1075 -21.26 8.42 14.15
N LEU A 1076 -20.46 9.28 13.54
CA LEU A 1076 -19.78 10.38 14.23
C LEU A 1076 -19.61 11.56 13.29
N GLN A 1077 -19.21 12.68 13.85
CA GLN A 1077 -18.87 13.87 13.10
C GLN A 1077 -17.38 14.17 13.24
N TYR A 1078 -16.70 14.37 12.11
CA TYR A 1078 -15.30 14.75 12.07
C TYR A 1078 -15.17 16.05 11.25
N GLY A 1079 -14.92 17.17 11.94
CA GLY A 1079 -15.06 18.49 11.34
C GLY A 1079 -16.49 18.71 10.83
N LYS A 1080 -16.64 19.08 9.54
CA LYS A 1080 -17.95 19.21 8.88
C LYS A 1080 -18.45 17.89 8.28
N GLY A 1081 -17.58 16.89 8.13
CA GLY A 1081 -17.89 15.60 7.51
C GLY A 1081 -18.71 14.70 8.42
N ARG A 1082 -19.65 13.99 7.80
CA ARG A 1082 -20.47 12.95 8.44
C ARG A 1082 -19.85 11.59 8.20
N VAL A 1083 -19.50 10.89 9.27
CA VAL A 1083 -18.88 9.57 9.19
C VAL A 1083 -19.91 8.51 9.58
N PHE A 1084 -20.10 7.52 8.71
CA PHE A 1084 -20.95 6.36 8.93
C PHE A 1084 -20.09 5.10 8.92
N HIS A 1085 -20.15 4.31 9.97
CA HIS A 1085 -19.38 3.08 10.10
C HIS A 1085 -20.35 1.91 10.26
N ASN A 1086 -20.30 0.98 9.31
CA ASN A 1086 -21.06 -0.26 9.38
C ASN A 1086 -20.09 -1.44 9.40
N VAL A 1087 -20.05 -2.12 10.55
CA VAL A 1087 -19.12 -3.22 10.83
C VAL A 1087 -19.63 -4.54 10.24
N LEU A 1088 -20.89 -4.61 9.80
CA LEU A 1088 -21.43 -5.74 9.04
C LEU A 1088 -20.96 -5.64 7.59
N GLY A 1089 -20.87 -6.76 6.87
CA GLY A 1089 -20.52 -6.79 5.45
C GLY A 1089 -19.28 -7.61 5.10
N HIS A 1090 -19.03 -8.73 5.79
CA HIS A 1090 -17.90 -9.63 5.51
C HIS A 1090 -17.84 -10.11 4.05
N ASP A 1091 -18.99 -10.44 3.47
CA ASP A 1091 -19.10 -10.92 2.10
C ASP A 1091 -20.30 -10.28 1.37
N VAL A 1092 -20.50 -10.67 0.10
CA VAL A 1092 -21.63 -10.19 -0.70
C VAL A 1092 -22.97 -10.56 -0.04
N LYS A 1093 -23.09 -11.74 0.58
CA LYS A 1093 -24.35 -12.19 1.20
C LYS A 1093 -24.74 -11.29 2.38
N ALA A 1094 -23.77 -10.92 3.21
CA ALA A 1094 -23.96 -9.97 4.30
C ALA A 1094 -24.32 -8.58 3.78
N ILE A 1095 -23.61 -8.07 2.75
CA ILE A 1095 -23.87 -6.74 2.18
C ILE A 1095 -25.27 -6.63 1.55
N VAL A 1096 -25.71 -7.67 0.82
CA VAL A 1096 -27.02 -7.66 0.15
C VAL A 1096 -28.16 -8.12 1.05
N HIS A 1097 -27.88 -8.53 2.29
CA HIS A 1097 -28.90 -8.87 3.27
C HIS A 1097 -29.82 -7.64 3.47
N PRO A 1098 -31.16 -7.73 3.30
CA PRO A 1098 -31.98 -6.55 3.03
C PRO A 1098 -31.88 -5.42 4.07
N PRO A 1099 -31.91 -5.69 5.39
CA PRO A 1099 -31.61 -4.66 6.40
C PRO A 1099 -30.21 -4.04 6.30
N VAL A 1100 -29.17 -4.82 6.02
CA VAL A 1100 -27.77 -4.36 5.90
C VAL A 1100 -27.57 -3.54 4.63
N ALA A 1101 -28.15 -4.01 3.53
CA ALA A 1101 -28.26 -3.30 2.27
C ALA A 1101 -28.88 -1.90 2.46
N GLU A 1102 -29.97 -1.83 3.22
CA GLU A 1102 -30.65 -0.56 3.48
C GLU A 1102 -29.83 0.36 4.40
N LEU A 1103 -29.12 -0.19 5.39
CA LEU A 1103 -28.17 0.56 6.21
C LEU A 1103 -27.08 1.22 5.36
N TYR A 1104 -26.48 0.50 4.40
CA TYR A 1104 -25.46 1.08 3.52
C TYR A 1104 -26.02 2.16 2.60
N ARG A 1105 -27.20 1.95 2.01
CA ARG A 1105 -27.84 2.93 1.14
C ARG A 1105 -28.20 4.21 1.89
N ARG A 1106 -28.90 4.08 3.02
CA ARG A 1106 -29.31 5.20 3.87
C ARG A 1106 -28.13 5.88 4.54
N GLY A 1107 -27.15 5.11 5.01
CA GLY A 1107 -25.94 5.61 5.65
C GLY A 1107 -25.04 6.39 4.70
N THR A 1108 -24.89 5.91 3.46
CA THR A 1108 -24.11 6.62 2.43
C THR A 1108 -24.80 7.90 1.99
N ALA A 1109 -26.13 7.88 1.77
CA ALA A 1109 -26.90 9.08 1.48
C ALA A 1109 -26.79 10.13 2.61
N TRP A 1110 -26.90 9.68 3.87
CA TRP A 1110 -26.75 10.55 5.04
C TRP A 1110 -25.35 11.16 5.16
N ALA A 1111 -24.31 10.34 4.94
CA ALA A 1111 -22.92 10.78 4.94
C ALA A 1111 -22.67 11.80 3.83
N ALA A 1112 -23.27 11.62 2.66
CA ALA A 1112 -23.22 12.53 1.53
C ALA A 1112 -24.04 13.83 1.71
N GLY A 1113 -24.70 14.01 2.85
CA GLY A 1113 -25.49 15.20 3.16
C GLY A 1113 -26.96 15.12 2.75
N LEU A 1114 -27.39 14.03 2.12
CA LEU A 1114 -28.76 13.82 1.66
C LEU A 1114 -29.66 13.27 2.77
N SER A 1115 -30.97 13.47 2.64
CA SER A 1115 -31.95 12.81 3.51
C SER A 1115 -32.07 11.32 3.10
N PRO A 1116 -31.94 10.38 4.04
CA PRO A 1116 -32.21 8.96 3.77
C PRO A 1116 -33.63 8.74 3.26
N VAL A 1117 -33.78 8.01 2.16
CA VAL A 1117 -35.09 7.64 1.61
C VAL A 1117 -35.59 6.41 2.35
N LYS A 1118 -36.91 6.37 2.61
CA LYS A 1118 -37.58 5.25 3.28
C LYS A 1118 -37.56 3.98 2.45
#